data_AF-A0A933AFW7-F1
#
_entry.id   AF-A0A933AFW7-F1
#
_cell.length_a   1.000
_cell.length_b   1.000
_cell.length_c   1.000
_cell.angle_alpha   90.00
_cell.angle_beta   90.00
_cell.angle_gamma   90.00
#
_symmetry.space_group_name_H-M   'P 1'
#
loop_
_entity.id
_entity.type
_entity.pdbx_description
1 polymer ?
#
loop_
_entity_poly.entity_id
_entity_poly.type
_entity_poly.pdbx_seq_one_letter_code
_entity_poly.pdbx_strand_id
1 'polypeptide(L)'
;MRRMVKEGLLKFDATPLFPERIAYTVPYKLSDAEAQLYKAVTEYVRDEFNRADALQNDKRAGTVGFALTILQRRLASSPEAIYQSLRRRRERLEARLREMELLQRGTSGAPTPPITEPVLDAEDVEDLEDAPDNEVEEAEEQVLDQATAARTIAELKAEIETLKRLESLALGVRRSGTDKKWTELATLFGVIFTAAAISGQIAEDRPPFGSGPIPPPIPSPRQKLVIFTEHRDTLNYLKERITTLLGRQESLAIIHGGMGREDRLKAQESFRHDPEVQVLLATDASGEGINLQRAHLMVNYDLPWNPNRIEQRFGRIHRIGQTEVCHLWNLVAEETREGEVYLTLLKKLEDARKAMGGKVFDVLGKVQFEGKPLRDHLVNAVRYGEQPEVRARLSRVVADAFEPGHLQSLLEEQALAHGAMDSSRVHRIREEMERAEARRLQPHYVESFFLEAFHLLGGTVKQREPRRYEVTHVPSTVRQRDRLIGIGDPVLARYERIAFEKPLVAPLGQPLAAFVCPGHPLLDSTIDLTLERHRDLLRRGAVLVDGRDTGSQPRMLFYLEHAIQDAGVVRSGERRVISKRMLYVELDATGNARHLQYAPYLDYRPLASGEPTLEAILARPECGWISRELEKKALGHAVSSVVPEHLAEVRTSKIDLIAKTEAAVKDRLTKEITYWDHRAQELKSQEQAGKVNARLNSDEARKRADGLQGRLQKRMEELKLERQIYPLPPVVLGGVLVVPAGLLAEMAGCPIAIPPVSPDVQAAAARARAIVIEIERDLGFDPTDRELEKFGYDIESRVPGTGKLRFIEVKGRVTGAATITMTKNEILYSLNKPEDFILAIVEFVGDAMHRVHYVRQPFRREPDFGVTSVNYDFAELLARAEAPR
;
A
#
# COMPACT_ATOMS: atom_id res chain seq x y z
N MET A 1 13.50 7.52 14.12
CA MET A 1 12.06 7.78 13.91
C MET A 1 11.33 7.24 15.14
N ARG A 2 10.65 8.08 15.92
CA ARG A 2 10.00 7.67 17.19
C ARG A 2 8.87 6.68 16.87
N ARG A 3 8.93 5.45 17.41
CA ARG A 3 7.79 4.54 17.39
C ARG A 3 6.88 4.93 18.57
N MET A 4 6.00 5.90 18.32
CA MET A 4 4.99 6.30 19.31
C MET A 4 3.90 5.22 19.40
N VAL A 5 3.41 5.00 20.61
CA VAL A 5 2.27 4.11 20.92
C VAL A 5 1.04 4.59 20.14
N LYS A 6 0.33 3.68 19.46
CA LYS A 6 -0.78 4.04 18.55
C LYS A 6 -1.85 4.88 19.24
N GLU A 7 -2.13 4.55 20.50
CA GLU A 7 -3.13 5.19 21.35
C GLU A 7 -2.72 6.60 21.78
N GLY A 8 -1.43 6.95 21.69
CA GLY A 8 -0.92 8.30 21.95
C GLY A 8 -0.79 9.18 20.70
N LEU A 9 -1.11 8.64 19.51
CA LEU A 9 -1.04 9.39 18.26
C LEU A 9 -2.34 10.14 18.03
N LEU A 10 -2.25 11.46 17.95
CA LEU A 10 -3.36 12.36 17.66
C LEU A 10 -3.23 12.94 16.25
N LYS A 11 -4.37 13.26 15.65
CA LYS A 11 -4.45 14.15 14.49
C LYS A 11 -4.17 15.59 14.92
N PHE A 12 -4.01 16.49 13.96
CA PHE A 12 -3.76 17.92 14.23
C PHE A 12 -4.91 18.62 14.98
N ASP A 13 -6.13 18.07 14.93
CA ASP A 13 -7.30 18.53 15.66
C ASP A 13 -7.42 17.92 17.08
N ALA A 14 -6.37 17.25 17.56
CA ALA A 14 -6.30 16.53 18.82
C ALA A 14 -7.26 15.32 18.97
N THR A 15 -7.90 14.87 17.89
CA THR A 15 -8.65 13.60 17.89
C THR A 15 -7.71 12.39 17.73
N PRO A 16 -8.07 11.19 18.22
CA PRO A 16 -7.25 9.99 18.02
C PRO A 16 -6.96 9.70 16.54
N LEU A 17 -5.70 9.41 16.22
CA LEU A 17 -5.29 9.03 14.86
C LEU A 17 -5.81 7.64 14.46
N PHE A 18 -5.95 6.76 15.44
CA PHE A 18 -6.45 5.40 15.26
C PHE A 18 -7.88 5.28 15.79
N PRO A 19 -8.76 4.56 15.08
CA PRO A 19 -10.10 4.28 15.58
C PRO A 19 -10.05 3.24 16.70
N GLU A 20 -11.17 3.13 17.42
CA GLU A 20 -11.36 2.14 18.46
C GLU A 20 -11.21 0.71 17.91
N ARG A 21 -10.74 -0.19 18.76
CA ARG A 21 -10.62 -1.61 18.46
C ARG A 21 -11.50 -2.39 19.42
N ILE A 22 -12.18 -3.42 18.94
CA ILE A 22 -13.04 -4.28 19.75
C ILE A 22 -12.72 -5.74 19.43
N ALA A 23 -12.39 -6.52 20.45
CA ALA A 23 -12.14 -7.94 20.34
C ALA A 23 -13.26 -8.71 21.04
N TYR A 24 -13.88 -9.62 20.32
CA TYR A 24 -14.95 -10.50 20.77
C TYR A 24 -14.41 -11.92 20.90
N THR A 25 -14.76 -12.58 21.98
CA THR A 25 -14.59 -14.03 22.12
C THR A 25 -15.95 -14.66 21.83
N VAL A 26 -15.99 -15.55 20.82
CA VAL A 26 -17.20 -16.27 20.40
C VAL A 26 -17.03 -17.72 20.85
N PRO A 27 -17.50 -18.06 22.06
CA PRO A 27 -17.49 -19.43 22.53
C PRO A 27 -18.50 -20.29 21.77
N TYR A 28 -18.16 -21.54 21.50
CA TYR A 28 -19.09 -22.54 20.96
C TYR A 28 -18.89 -23.92 21.59
N LYS A 29 -19.96 -24.71 21.57
CA LYS A 29 -19.95 -26.11 22.04
C LYS A 29 -19.80 -27.06 20.87
N LEU A 30 -19.09 -28.16 21.08
CA LEU A 30 -18.90 -29.17 20.04
C LEU A 30 -20.23 -29.93 19.84
N SER A 31 -20.50 -30.38 18.62
CA SER A 31 -21.55 -31.39 18.42
C SER A 31 -21.13 -32.72 19.02
N ASP A 32 -22.08 -33.62 19.31
CA ASP A 32 -21.77 -34.94 19.90
C ASP A 32 -20.72 -35.72 19.08
N ALA A 33 -20.80 -35.64 17.76
CA ALA A 33 -19.86 -36.29 16.85
C ALA A 33 -18.46 -35.63 16.88
N GLU A 34 -18.39 -34.29 16.96
CA GLU A 34 -17.14 -33.55 17.13
C GLU A 34 -16.50 -33.83 18.50
N ALA A 35 -17.31 -33.88 19.57
CA ALA A 35 -16.85 -34.19 20.91
C ALA A 35 -16.30 -35.63 21.00
N GLN A 36 -16.97 -36.59 20.35
CA GLN A 36 -16.48 -37.97 20.24
C GLN A 36 -15.15 -38.03 19.47
N LEU A 37 -15.05 -37.34 18.33
CA LEU A 37 -13.81 -37.26 17.56
C LEU A 37 -12.70 -36.61 18.37
N TYR A 38 -12.99 -35.49 19.03
CA TYR A 38 -12.02 -34.76 19.85
C TYR A 38 -11.48 -35.65 20.95
N LYS A 39 -12.35 -36.31 21.72
CA LYS A 39 -11.95 -37.25 22.76
C LYS A 39 -11.08 -38.38 22.21
N ALA A 40 -11.49 -39.02 21.11
CA ALA A 40 -10.74 -40.14 20.53
C ALA A 40 -9.36 -39.73 20.00
N VAL A 41 -9.24 -38.56 19.37
CA VAL A 41 -7.96 -38.04 18.87
C VAL A 41 -7.07 -37.58 20.03
N THR A 42 -7.63 -36.90 21.04
CA THR A 42 -6.86 -36.48 22.23
C THR A 42 -6.38 -37.67 23.07
N GLU A 43 -7.18 -38.73 23.19
CA GLU A 43 -6.74 -40.01 23.80
C GLU A 43 -5.59 -40.63 23.01
N TYR A 44 -5.71 -40.72 21.69
CA TYR A 44 -4.63 -41.20 20.82
C TYR A 44 -3.35 -40.35 20.98
N VAL A 45 -3.48 -39.02 20.94
CA VAL A 45 -2.37 -38.08 21.13
C VAL A 45 -1.70 -38.31 22.48
N ARG A 46 -2.47 -38.42 23.56
CA ARG A 46 -1.94 -38.68 24.91
C ARG A 46 -1.22 -40.03 25.00
N ASP A 47 -1.79 -41.08 24.43
CA ASP A 47 -1.21 -42.43 24.49
C ASP A 47 0.08 -42.52 23.67
N GLU A 48 0.13 -41.88 22.50
CA GLU A 48 1.35 -41.77 21.70
C GLU A 48 2.40 -40.89 22.39
N PHE A 49 2.02 -39.79 23.07
CA PHE A 49 2.93 -38.98 23.88
C PHE A 49 3.56 -39.79 25.01
N ASN A 50 2.75 -40.55 25.75
CA ASN A 50 3.25 -41.40 26.84
C ASN A 50 4.18 -42.51 26.31
N ARG A 51 3.87 -43.07 25.14
CA ARG A 51 4.76 -44.03 24.46
C ARG A 51 6.04 -43.39 23.94
N ALA A 52 5.96 -42.15 23.46
CA ALA A 52 7.10 -41.37 22.99
C ALA A 52 8.06 -41.05 24.15
N ASP A 53 7.57 -40.61 25.30
CA ASP A 53 8.39 -40.34 26.49
C ASP A 53 9.04 -41.62 27.06
N ALA A 54 8.43 -42.79 26.85
CA ALA A 54 9.03 -44.07 27.20
C ALA A 54 10.17 -44.48 26.25
N LEU A 55 10.33 -43.81 25.10
CA LEU A 55 11.52 -43.94 24.25
C LEU A 55 12.66 -43.28 25.01
N GLN A 56 13.64 -44.06 25.47
CA GLN A 56 14.88 -43.56 26.11
C GLN A 56 15.80 -42.78 25.13
N ASN A 57 15.22 -42.20 24.08
CA ASN A 57 15.85 -41.38 23.06
C ASN A 57 15.08 -40.06 22.97
N ASP A 58 15.52 -39.08 23.77
CA ASP A 58 14.89 -37.75 23.95
C ASP A 58 14.54 -37.07 22.62
N LYS A 59 15.37 -37.29 21.61
CA LYS A 59 15.25 -36.72 20.28
C LYS A 59 14.04 -37.28 19.50
N ARG A 60 13.85 -38.60 19.51
CA ARG A 60 12.69 -39.22 18.85
C ARG A 60 11.38 -38.94 19.61
N ALA A 61 11.47 -38.82 20.93
CA ALA A 61 10.36 -38.39 21.77
C ALA A 61 9.90 -36.96 21.41
N GLY A 62 10.83 -36.03 21.23
CA GLY A 62 10.54 -34.64 20.84
C GLY A 62 9.84 -34.52 19.48
N THR A 63 10.32 -35.26 18.46
CA THR A 63 9.74 -35.25 17.11
C THR A 63 8.30 -35.75 17.09
N VAL A 64 8.05 -36.86 17.79
CA VAL A 64 6.70 -37.43 17.92
C VAL A 64 5.82 -36.48 18.71
N GLY A 65 6.31 -35.92 19.81
CA GLY A 65 5.56 -34.92 20.57
C GLY A 65 5.16 -33.70 19.76
N PHE A 66 6.05 -33.19 18.91
CA PHE A 66 5.75 -32.08 18.01
C PHE A 66 4.69 -32.46 16.95
N ALA A 67 4.80 -33.63 16.31
CA ALA A 67 3.79 -34.12 15.37
C ALA A 67 2.39 -34.24 16.00
N LEU A 68 2.33 -34.77 17.23
CA LEU A 68 1.09 -34.94 17.95
C LEU A 68 0.48 -33.59 18.36
N THR A 69 1.32 -32.59 18.68
CA THR A 69 0.89 -31.21 18.94
C THR A 69 0.24 -30.58 17.71
N ILE A 70 0.84 -30.79 16.52
CA ILE A 70 0.25 -30.32 15.25
C ILE A 70 -1.08 -31.02 14.96
N LEU A 71 -1.16 -32.33 15.21
CA LEU A 71 -2.41 -33.09 15.03
C LEU A 71 -3.53 -32.50 15.90
N GLN A 72 -3.23 -32.16 17.15
CA GLN A 72 -4.16 -31.53 18.08
C GLN A 72 -4.57 -30.11 17.63
N ARG A 73 -3.63 -29.32 17.10
CA ARG A 73 -3.93 -28.00 16.49
C ARG A 73 -4.90 -28.12 15.31
N ARG A 74 -4.65 -29.08 14.43
CA ARG A 74 -5.50 -29.33 13.25
C ARG A 74 -6.89 -29.83 13.61
N LEU A 75 -7.02 -30.62 14.68
CA LEU A 75 -8.30 -31.03 15.28
C LEU A 75 -9.12 -29.83 15.74
N ALA A 76 -8.49 -28.84 16.39
CA ALA A 76 -9.18 -27.61 16.82
C ALA A 76 -9.47 -26.64 15.65
N SER A 77 -8.81 -26.80 14.50
CA SER A 77 -8.98 -25.94 13.34
C SER A 77 -10.25 -26.28 12.54
N SER A 78 -10.33 -27.47 11.94
CA SER A 78 -11.53 -27.91 11.20
C SER A 78 -11.60 -29.44 11.03
N PRO A 79 -12.81 -30.01 10.82
CA PRO A 79 -12.96 -31.43 10.47
C PRO A 79 -12.19 -31.84 9.21
N GLU A 80 -12.02 -30.93 8.23
CA GLU A 80 -11.22 -31.20 7.03
C GLU A 80 -9.74 -31.35 7.37
N ALA A 81 -9.18 -30.42 8.14
CA ALA A 81 -7.76 -30.40 8.46
C ALA A 81 -7.34 -31.67 9.21
N ILE A 82 -8.13 -32.10 10.20
CA ILE A 82 -7.83 -33.34 10.94
C ILE A 82 -8.03 -34.59 10.09
N TYR A 83 -9.06 -34.63 9.24
CA TYR A 83 -9.28 -35.75 8.32
C TYR A 83 -8.09 -35.93 7.38
N GLN A 84 -7.64 -34.85 6.72
CA GLN A 84 -6.50 -34.91 5.79
C GLN A 84 -5.22 -35.32 6.52
N SER A 85 -4.99 -34.84 7.74
CA SER A 85 -3.81 -35.22 8.53
C SER A 85 -3.81 -36.69 8.94
N LEU A 86 -4.93 -37.21 9.44
CA LEU A 86 -5.05 -38.62 9.79
C LEU A 86 -4.87 -39.52 8.57
N ARG A 87 -5.47 -39.14 7.43
CA ARG A 87 -5.34 -39.85 6.16
C ARG A 87 -3.88 -39.87 5.67
N ARG A 88 -3.23 -38.70 5.56
CA ARG A 88 -1.84 -38.59 5.10
C ARG A 88 -0.90 -39.41 6.00
N ARG A 89 -1.04 -39.26 7.32
CA ARG A 89 -0.27 -40.03 8.31
C ARG A 89 -0.49 -41.54 8.16
N ARG A 90 -1.74 -42.01 8.01
CA ARG A 90 -2.03 -43.43 7.77
C ARG A 90 -1.35 -43.93 6.49
N GLU A 91 -1.53 -43.23 5.37
CA GLU A 91 -0.96 -43.62 4.07
C GLU A 91 0.57 -43.73 4.13
N ARG A 92 1.22 -42.82 4.86
CA ARG A 92 2.67 -42.80 5.10
C ARG A 92 3.13 -43.97 5.98
N LEU A 93 2.45 -44.22 7.09
CA LEU A 93 2.78 -45.34 7.98
C LEU A 93 2.52 -46.69 7.30
N GLU A 94 1.50 -46.81 6.45
CA GLU A 94 1.27 -48.00 5.62
C GLU A 94 2.38 -48.22 4.58
N ALA A 95 2.87 -47.15 3.95
CA ALA A 95 4.01 -47.24 3.05
C ALA A 95 5.27 -47.72 3.78
N ARG A 96 5.52 -47.18 4.97
CA ARG A 96 6.62 -47.58 5.85
C ARG A 96 6.50 -49.03 6.31
N LEU A 97 5.30 -49.48 6.67
CA LEU A 97 5.02 -50.87 7.03
C LEU A 97 5.36 -51.81 5.87
N ARG A 98 4.93 -51.49 4.64
CA ARG A 98 5.24 -52.29 3.44
C ARG A 98 6.74 -52.39 3.21
N GLU A 99 7.48 -51.30 3.38
CA GLU A 99 8.93 -51.27 3.24
C GLU A 99 9.63 -52.15 4.28
N MET A 100 9.22 -52.05 5.56
CA MET A 100 9.76 -52.88 6.64
C MET A 100 9.47 -54.38 6.42
N GLU A 101 8.26 -54.72 5.97
CA GLU A 101 7.90 -56.11 5.63
C GLU A 101 8.69 -56.64 4.43
N LEU A 102 9.02 -55.79 3.45
CA LEU A 102 9.84 -56.15 2.29
C LEU A 102 11.29 -56.44 2.70
N LEU A 103 11.87 -55.57 3.54
CA LEU A 103 13.22 -55.73 4.10
C LEU A 103 13.33 -56.98 4.98
N GLN A 104 12.29 -57.28 5.77
CA GLN A 104 12.25 -58.47 6.61
C GLN A 104 12.15 -59.77 5.78
N ARG A 105 11.53 -59.73 4.60
CA ARG A 105 11.48 -60.85 3.65
C ARG A 105 12.75 -60.99 2.79
N GLY A 106 13.52 -59.92 2.60
CA GLY A 106 14.73 -59.90 1.76
C GLY A 106 16.04 -60.22 2.48
N THR A 107 16.07 -60.27 3.82
CA THR A 107 17.32 -60.32 4.60
C THR A 107 17.29 -61.34 5.73
N SER A 108 17.65 -62.59 5.43
CA SER A 108 18.14 -63.53 6.44
C SER A 108 19.60 -63.18 6.77
N GLY A 109 19.83 -62.19 7.63
CA GLY A 109 21.12 -62.03 8.33
C GLY A 109 22.02 -60.83 8.04
N ALA A 110 21.54 -59.72 7.45
CA ALA A 110 22.32 -58.47 7.40
C ALA A 110 21.65 -57.37 8.27
N PRO A 111 22.43 -56.50 8.93
CA PRO A 111 21.89 -55.44 9.77
C PRO A 111 21.11 -54.44 8.90
N THR A 112 19.89 -54.12 9.35
CA THR A 112 19.02 -53.11 8.75
C THR A 112 19.78 -51.78 8.65
N PRO A 113 19.87 -51.13 7.47
CA PRO A 113 20.44 -49.79 7.40
C PRO A 113 19.57 -48.85 8.26
N PRO A 114 20.17 -47.92 9.02
CA PRO A 114 19.40 -46.97 9.82
C PRO A 114 18.62 -46.06 8.86
N ILE A 115 17.30 -46.11 8.99
CA ILE A 115 16.40 -45.16 8.33
C ILE A 115 16.72 -43.79 8.93
N THR A 116 17.09 -42.83 8.08
CA THR A 116 17.35 -41.45 8.46
C THR A 116 16.00 -40.81 8.83
N GLU A 117 15.61 -40.90 10.10
CA GLU A 117 14.47 -40.16 10.61
C GLU A 117 14.86 -38.68 10.71
N PRO A 118 14.04 -37.72 10.26
CA PRO A 118 14.24 -36.33 10.64
C PRO A 118 13.91 -36.24 12.12
N VAL A 119 14.95 -36.26 12.96
CA VAL A 119 14.80 -36.21 14.41
C VAL A 119 14.91 -34.76 14.86
N LEU A 120 13.80 -34.22 15.38
CA LEU A 120 13.68 -32.93 16.03
C LEU A 120 13.79 -33.06 17.55
N ASP A 121 14.69 -32.33 18.20
CA ASP A 121 14.70 -32.12 19.66
C ASP A 121 13.91 -30.85 20.10
N ALA A 122 13.88 -30.55 21.40
CA ALA A 122 13.08 -29.44 21.95
C ALA A 122 13.62 -28.05 21.60
N GLU A 123 14.94 -27.90 21.42
CA GLU A 123 15.58 -26.65 20.98
C GLU A 123 15.24 -26.41 19.48
N ASP A 124 15.11 -27.47 18.68
CA ASP A 124 14.75 -27.43 17.25
C ASP A 124 13.34 -26.89 16.98
N VAL A 125 12.43 -27.22 17.88
CA VAL A 125 11.02 -26.79 17.83
C VAL A 125 10.91 -25.30 18.19
N GLU A 126 11.80 -24.80 19.05
CA GLU A 126 11.94 -23.36 19.34
C GLU A 126 12.51 -22.60 18.15
N ASP A 127 13.52 -23.13 17.45
CA ASP A 127 14.10 -22.49 16.27
C ASP A 127 13.12 -22.38 15.08
N LEU A 128 12.09 -23.22 15.03
CA LEU A 128 10.98 -23.11 14.08
C LEU A 128 10.11 -21.87 14.35
N GLU A 129 10.07 -21.32 15.56
CA GLU A 129 9.28 -20.11 15.87
C GLU A 129 9.88 -18.84 15.26
N ASP A 130 11.20 -18.81 15.10
CA ASP A 130 11.96 -17.72 14.47
C ASP A 130 12.12 -17.91 12.94
N ALA A 131 11.60 -19.02 12.39
CA ALA A 131 11.61 -19.29 10.97
C ALA A 131 10.50 -18.54 10.22
N PRO A 132 10.67 -18.23 8.91
CA PRO A 132 9.60 -17.72 8.08
C PRO A 132 8.37 -18.63 8.10
N ASP A 133 7.18 -18.05 8.23
CA ASP A 133 5.93 -18.80 8.40
C ASP A 133 5.65 -19.87 7.33
N ASN A 134 6.11 -19.66 6.09
CA ASN A 134 5.98 -20.63 5.01
C ASN A 134 6.87 -21.86 5.23
N GLU A 135 8.07 -21.68 5.80
CA GLU A 135 8.96 -22.79 6.14
C GLU A 135 8.39 -23.59 7.33
N VAL A 136 7.77 -22.89 8.29
CA VAL A 136 7.07 -23.53 9.41
C VAL A 136 5.91 -24.40 8.91
N GLU A 137 5.05 -23.87 8.03
CA GLU A 137 3.91 -24.61 7.47
C GLU A 137 4.38 -25.90 6.75
N GLU A 138 5.41 -25.83 5.91
CA GLU A 138 5.97 -27.00 5.21
C GLU A 138 6.62 -28.01 6.17
N ALA A 139 7.37 -27.51 7.16
CA ALA A 139 8.04 -28.32 8.16
C ALA A 139 7.02 -29.08 9.03
N GLU A 140 5.95 -28.42 9.48
CA GLU A 140 4.87 -29.02 10.26
C GLU A 140 4.22 -30.19 9.52
N GLU A 141 3.91 -30.02 8.23
CA GLU A 141 3.32 -31.10 7.43
C GLU A 141 4.23 -32.31 7.29
N GLN A 142 5.55 -32.10 7.10
CA GLN A 142 6.49 -33.21 6.98
C GLN A 142 6.67 -34.00 8.28
N VAL A 143 6.70 -33.36 9.46
CA VAL A 143 6.82 -34.06 10.77
C VAL A 143 5.56 -34.87 11.04
N LEU A 144 4.40 -34.25 10.85
CA LEU A 144 3.10 -34.84 11.15
C LEU A 144 2.89 -36.17 10.41
N ASP A 145 3.33 -36.21 9.16
CA ASP A 145 3.23 -37.34 8.24
C ASP A 145 4.16 -38.52 8.60
N GLN A 146 5.32 -38.27 9.21
CA GLN A 146 6.40 -39.26 9.34
C GLN A 146 6.65 -39.77 10.77
N ALA A 147 6.38 -38.96 11.80
CA ALA A 147 6.77 -39.28 13.17
C ALA A 147 5.88 -40.38 13.78
N THR A 148 6.47 -41.48 14.26
CA THR A 148 5.76 -42.59 14.94
C THR A 148 6.54 -43.06 16.18
N ALA A 149 5.79 -43.37 17.25
CA ALA A 149 6.35 -43.96 18.47
C ALA A 149 6.54 -45.50 18.37
N ALA A 150 6.03 -46.14 17.32
CA ALA A 150 6.09 -47.58 17.16
C ALA A 150 7.53 -48.10 16.98
N ARG A 151 7.89 -49.14 17.75
CA ARG A 151 9.18 -49.83 17.74
C ARG A 151 9.14 -51.13 16.96
N THR A 152 7.98 -51.76 16.90
CA THR A 152 7.79 -53.07 16.25
C THR A 152 6.78 -52.99 15.11
N ILE A 153 6.86 -53.93 14.17
CA ILE A 153 5.86 -54.09 13.10
C ILE A 153 4.46 -54.29 13.69
N ALA A 154 4.35 -54.97 14.84
CA ALA A 154 3.07 -55.17 15.52
C ALA A 154 2.50 -53.86 16.08
N GLU A 155 3.33 -53.04 16.72
CA GLU A 155 2.94 -51.70 17.20
C GLU A 155 2.54 -50.77 16.04
N LEU A 156 3.30 -50.79 14.94
CA LEU A 156 3.01 -49.98 13.76
C LEU A 156 1.67 -50.38 13.10
N LYS A 157 1.38 -51.68 13.03
CA LYS A 157 0.07 -52.20 12.58
C LYS A 157 -1.06 -51.73 13.49
N ALA A 158 -0.87 -51.76 14.80
CA ALA A 158 -1.86 -51.29 15.77
C ALA A 158 -2.11 -49.77 15.67
N GLU A 159 -1.07 -48.97 15.46
CA GLU A 159 -1.18 -47.53 15.21
C GLU A 159 -1.97 -47.27 13.91
N ILE A 160 -1.66 -47.97 12.82
CA ILE A 160 -2.37 -47.85 11.53
C ILE A 160 -3.86 -48.18 11.67
N GLU A 161 -4.23 -49.25 12.39
CA GLU A 161 -5.64 -49.59 12.63
C GLU A 161 -6.35 -48.52 13.47
N THR A 162 -5.65 -47.94 14.45
CA THR A 162 -6.17 -46.81 15.22
C THR A 162 -6.40 -45.58 14.33
N LEU A 163 -5.45 -45.26 13.45
CA LEU A 163 -5.57 -44.16 12.50
C LEU A 163 -6.71 -44.37 11.49
N LYS A 164 -6.95 -45.60 11.01
CA LYS A 164 -8.11 -45.92 10.16
C LYS A 164 -9.43 -45.61 10.86
N ARG A 165 -9.55 -45.99 12.13
CA ARG A 165 -10.74 -45.70 12.94
C ARG A 165 -10.93 -44.19 13.12
N LEU A 166 -9.86 -43.46 13.46
CA LEU A 166 -9.90 -42.01 13.63
C LEU A 166 -10.23 -41.28 12.30
N GLU A 167 -9.64 -41.70 11.18
CA GLU A 167 -9.94 -41.19 9.84
C GLU A 167 -11.42 -41.37 9.51
N SER A 168 -11.99 -42.55 9.81
CA SER A 168 -13.41 -42.81 9.58
C SER A 168 -14.32 -41.92 10.43
N LEU A 169 -13.95 -41.68 11.71
CA LEU A 169 -14.68 -40.76 12.58
C LEU A 169 -14.62 -39.33 12.02
N ALA A 170 -13.43 -38.87 11.65
CA ALA A 170 -13.22 -37.54 11.08
C ALA A 170 -13.99 -37.34 9.77
N LEU A 171 -14.00 -38.35 8.89
CA LEU A 171 -14.79 -38.34 7.67
C LEU A 171 -16.30 -38.31 7.96
N GLY A 172 -16.74 -39.02 9.01
CA GLY A 172 -18.13 -39.00 9.48
C GLY A 172 -18.56 -37.59 9.89
N VAL A 173 -17.76 -36.91 10.73
CA VAL A 173 -18.00 -35.52 11.13
C VAL A 173 -18.00 -34.60 9.92
N ARG A 174 -17.00 -34.68 9.05
CA ARG A 174 -16.91 -33.88 7.82
C ARG A 174 -18.16 -34.03 6.94
N ARG A 175 -18.66 -35.25 6.75
CA ARG A 175 -19.84 -35.54 5.90
C ARG A 175 -21.17 -35.18 6.55
N SER A 176 -21.25 -35.21 7.88
CA SER A 176 -22.46 -34.85 8.62
C SER A 176 -22.88 -33.40 8.37
N GLY A 177 -21.90 -32.53 8.05
CA GLY A 177 -22.12 -31.10 7.88
C GLY A 177 -22.39 -30.34 9.19
N THR A 178 -22.37 -31.01 10.35
CA THR A 178 -22.68 -30.41 11.67
C THR A 178 -21.48 -29.75 12.33
N ASP A 179 -20.58 -29.15 11.54
CA ASP A 179 -19.43 -28.40 12.03
C ASP A 179 -19.91 -27.16 12.77
N LYS A 180 -19.78 -27.16 14.10
CA LYS A 180 -20.29 -26.09 14.96
C LYS A 180 -19.50 -24.80 14.76
N LYS A 181 -18.20 -24.90 14.52
CA LYS A 181 -17.33 -23.75 14.27
C LYS A 181 -17.71 -23.04 12.97
N TRP A 182 -17.99 -23.81 11.91
CA TRP A 182 -18.55 -23.27 10.66
C TRP A 182 -19.94 -22.65 10.89
N THR A 183 -20.80 -23.25 11.72
CA THR A 183 -22.13 -22.73 12.02
C THR A 183 -22.08 -21.35 12.68
N GLU A 184 -21.16 -21.14 13.62
CA GLU A 184 -20.93 -19.83 14.23
C GLU A 184 -20.42 -18.80 13.21
N LEU A 185 -19.48 -19.21 12.35
CA LEU A 185 -19.02 -18.35 11.26
C LEU A 185 -20.17 -17.98 10.32
N ALA A 186 -21.00 -18.94 9.89
CA ALA A 186 -22.15 -18.69 9.03
C ALA A 186 -23.18 -17.76 9.69
N THR A 187 -23.39 -17.89 11.00
CA THR A 187 -24.23 -16.98 11.78
C THR A 187 -23.66 -15.56 11.77
N LEU A 188 -22.34 -15.42 11.95
CA LEU A 188 -21.66 -14.13 11.88
C LEU A 188 -21.77 -13.49 10.48
N PHE A 189 -21.72 -14.27 9.40
CA PHE A 189 -22.01 -13.78 8.05
C PHE A 189 -23.43 -13.19 7.97
N GLY A 190 -24.42 -13.83 8.58
CA GLY A 190 -25.80 -13.35 8.74
C GLY A 190 -25.92 -11.99 9.43
N VAL A 191 -24.99 -11.67 10.32
CA VAL A 191 -24.93 -10.37 11.01
C VAL A 191 -24.17 -9.33 10.19
N ILE A 192 -23.05 -9.71 9.57
CA ILE A 192 -22.18 -8.76 8.86
C ILE A 192 -22.79 -8.32 7.53
N PHE A 193 -23.43 -9.24 6.81
CA PHE A 193 -24.02 -8.99 5.51
C PHE A 193 -25.54 -8.91 5.61
N THR A 194 -26.17 -7.99 4.87
CA THR A 194 -27.64 -7.87 4.85
C THR A 194 -28.31 -9.14 4.34
N ALA A 195 -29.50 -9.50 4.85
CA ALA A 195 -30.25 -10.71 4.49
C ALA A 195 -30.42 -10.95 2.98
N ALA A 196 -30.46 -9.90 2.14
CA ALA A 196 -30.51 -10.04 0.69
C ALA A 196 -29.23 -10.66 0.05
N ALA A 197 -28.11 -10.65 0.77
CA ALA A 197 -26.84 -11.23 0.32
C ALA A 197 -26.70 -12.72 0.65
N ILE A 198 -27.52 -13.27 1.55
CA ILE A 198 -27.45 -14.67 1.99
C ILE A 198 -28.73 -15.37 1.53
N SER A 199 -28.66 -15.99 0.35
CA SER A 199 -29.78 -16.76 -0.19
C SER A 199 -29.82 -18.14 0.47
N GLY A 200 -30.61 -18.29 1.53
CA GLY A 200 -30.93 -19.60 2.12
C GLY A 200 -30.86 -19.64 3.65
N GLN A 201 -31.96 -20.11 4.25
CA GLN A 201 -32.25 -20.41 5.67
C GLN A 201 -31.01 -20.74 6.54
N ILE A 202 -30.88 -20.25 7.79
CA ILE A 202 -31.64 -20.64 8.99
C ILE A 202 -31.81 -19.39 9.90
N ALA A 203 -33.05 -19.08 10.29
CA ALA A 203 -33.34 -18.12 11.35
C ALA A 203 -33.59 -18.90 12.64
N GLU A 204 -32.53 -19.14 13.42
CA GLU A 204 -32.66 -19.55 14.83
C GLU A 204 -32.50 -18.32 15.75
N ASP A 205 -33.04 -18.43 16.96
CA ASP A 205 -33.08 -17.37 17.94
C ASP A 205 -31.67 -16.85 18.27
N ARG A 206 -31.55 -15.53 18.26
CA ARG A 206 -30.30 -14.78 18.42
C ARG A 206 -29.75 -14.99 19.84
N PRO A 207 -28.58 -15.63 20.05
CA PRO A 207 -27.92 -15.55 21.34
C PRO A 207 -27.50 -14.09 21.58
N PRO A 208 -27.60 -13.59 22.83
CA PRO A 208 -27.19 -12.23 23.14
C PRO A 208 -25.70 -12.06 22.81
N PHE A 209 -25.40 -11.04 21.99
CA PHE A 209 -24.07 -10.49 21.89
C PHE A 209 -23.49 -10.31 23.29
N GLY A 210 -22.19 -10.59 23.46
CA GLY A 210 -21.48 -10.50 24.74
C GLY A 210 -22.01 -9.37 25.63
N SER A 211 -22.19 -9.65 26.91
CA SER A 211 -22.97 -8.91 27.92
C SER A 211 -22.55 -7.46 28.22
N GLY A 212 -22.01 -6.71 27.25
CA GLY A 212 -21.52 -5.35 27.38
C GLY A 212 -22.31 -4.31 26.54
N PRO A 213 -21.97 -3.01 26.70
CA PRO A 213 -22.69 -1.88 26.13
C PRO A 213 -22.34 -1.54 24.66
N ILE A 214 -21.61 -2.40 23.94
CA ILE A 214 -21.05 -2.07 22.63
C ILE A 214 -21.99 -2.56 21.50
N PRO A 215 -22.43 -1.69 20.59
CA PRO A 215 -23.34 -2.07 19.50
C PRO A 215 -22.64 -2.96 18.45
N PRO A 216 -23.37 -3.93 17.85
CA PRO A 216 -22.84 -4.77 16.77
C PRO A 216 -22.50 -3.94 15.51
N PRO A 217 -21.64 -4.46 14.60
CA PRO A 217 -21.37 -3.79 13.34
C PRO A 217 -22.65 -3.61 12.52
N ILE A 218 -22.74 -2.50 11.77
CA ILE A 218 -23.91 -2.23 10.92
C ILE A 218 -23.85 -3.18 9.71
N PRO A 219 -24.88 -4.03 9.51
CA PRO A 219 -24.90 -4.97 8.40
C PRO A 219 -24.92 -4.23 7.05
N SER A 220 -24.08 -4.65 6.11
CA SER A 220 -24.07 -4.08 4.75
C SER A 220 -23.53 -5.08 3.73
N PRO A 221 -24.10 -5.16 2.52
CA PRO A 221 -23.57 -6.02 1.46
C PRO A 221 -22.22 -5.51 0.94
N ARG A 222 -21.76 -4.33 1.35
CA ARG A 222 -20.47 -3.75 0.94
C ARG A 222 -19.38 -3.91 2.02
N GLN A 223 -19.69 -4.61 3.11
CA GLN A 223 -18.71 -4.92 4.13
C GLN A 223 -17.56 -5.76 3.58
N LYS A 224 -16.37 -5.56 4.14
CA LYS A 224 -15.15 -6.29 3.77
C LYS A 224 -14.66 -7.04 5.00
N LEU A 225 -14.66 -8.37 4.92
CA LEU A 225 -14.32 -9.26 6.01
C LEU A 225 -13.02 -10.00 5.71
N VAL A 226 -12.08 -9.97 6.67
CA VAL A 226 -10.87 -10.79 6.61
C VAL A 226 -11.03 -12.00 7.53
N ILE A 227 -10.72 -13.20 7.05
CA ILE A 227 -10.75 -14.42 7.84
C ILE A 227 -9.35 -15.01 7.82
N PHE A 228 -8.78 -15.24 9.00
CA PHE A 228 -7.48 -15.90 9.16
C PHE A 228 -7.65 -17.34 9.63
N THR A 229 -6.85 -18.23 9.06
CA THR A 229 -6.70 -19.62 9.47
C THR A 229 -5.22 -20.02 9.45
N GLU A 230 -4.81 -20.95 10.31
CA GLU A 230 -3.42 -21.44 10.36
C GLU A 230 -3.10 -22.40 9.21
N HIS A 231 -4.08 -23.20 8.76
CA HIS A 231 -3.81 -24.34 7.87
C HIS A 231 -4.47 -24.21 6.50
N ARG A 232 -3.72 -24.56 5.45
CA ARG A 232 -4.23 -24.58 4.06
C ARG A 232 -5.43 -25.52 3.84
N ASP A 233 -5.48 -26.66 4.54
CA ASP A 233 -6.63 -27.59 4.44
C ASP A 233 -7.93 -26.93 4.94
N THR A 234 -7.87 -26.21 6.07
CA THR A 234 -8.99 -25.42 6.59
C THR A 234 -9.35 -24.27 5.66
N LEU A 235 -8.35 -23.60 5.06
CA LEU A 235 -8.57 -22.57 4.06
C LEU A 235 -9.38 -23.09 2.87
N ASN A 236 -9.02 -24.26 2.33
CA ASN A 236 -9.74 -24.87 1.20
C ASN A 236 -11.17 -25.26 1.58
N TYR A 237 -11.35 -25.82 2.78
CA TYR A 237 -12.67 -26.13 3.32
C TYR A 237 -13.56 -24.87 3.42
N LEU A 238 -13.04 -23.80 4.02
CA LEU A 238 -13.76 -22.54 4.16
C LEU A 238 -14.06 -21.88 2.82
N LYS A 239 -13.15 -21.98 1.84
CA LYS A 239 -13.39 -21.50 0.48
C LYS A 239 -14.67 -22.10 -0.11
N GLU A 240 -14.80 -23.42 -0.07
CA GLU A 240 -15.97 -24.12 -0.62
C GLU A 240 -17.24 -23.73 0.12
N ARG A 241 -17.19 -23.70 1.46
CA ARG A 241 -18.34 -23.36 2.32
C ARG A 241 -18.81 -21.92 2.14
N ILE A 242 -17.89 -20.95 2.15
CA ILE A 242 -18.20 -19.52 2.02
C ILE A 242 -18.75 -19.20 0.63
N THR A 243 -18.12 -19.72 -0.43
CA THR A 243 -18.61 -19.48 -1.81
C THR A 243 -19.97 -20.13 -2.05
N THR A 244 -20.25 -21.27 -1.43
CA THR A 244 -21.58 -21.90 -1.43
C THR A 244 -22.60 -21.04 -0.70
N LEU A 245 -22.27 -20.55 0.51
CA LEU A 245 -23.15 -19.70 1.33
C LEU A 245 -23.49 -18.37 0.64
N LEU A 246 -22.51 -17.74 0.02
CA LEU A 246 -22.69 -16.47 -0.70
C LEU A 246 -23.27 -16.66 -2.11
N GLY A 247 -23.29 -17.89 -2.63
CA GLY A 247 -23.78 -18.23 -3.97
C GLY A 247 -22.96 -17.67 -5.12
N ARG A 248 -21.74 -17.16 -4.87
CA ARG A 248 -20.87 -16.50 -5.86
C ARG A 248 -19.42 -16.85 -5.57
N GLN A 249 -18.66 -17.28 -6.59
CA GLN A 249 -17.23 -17.53 -6.39
C GLN A 249 -16.39 -16.25 -6.37
N GLU A 250 -16.80 -15.22 -7.09
CA GLU A 250 -16.08 -13.94 -7.17
C GLU A 250 -16.10 -13.14 -5.85
N SER A 251 -16.93 -13.52 -4.87
CA SER A 251 -17.01 -12.81 -3.59
C SER A 251 -15.89 -13.10 -2.61
N LEU A 252 -15.02 -14.07 -2.93
CA LEU A 252 -13.94 -14.52 -2.08
C LEU A 252 -12.58 -14.35 -2.77
N ALA A 253 -11.67 -13.62 -2.13
CA ALA A 253 -10.24 -13.64 -2.44
C ALA A 253 -9.49 -14.54 -1.45
N ILE A 254 -8.39 -15.13 -1.90
CA ILE A 254 -7.55 -16.05 -1.11
C ILE A 254 -6.11 -15.60 -1.16
N ILE A 255 -5.40 -15.70 -0.02
CA ILE A 255 -3.96 -15.47 0.08
C ILE A 255 -3.32 -16.57 0.94
N HIS A 256 -2.40 -17.35 0.38
CA HIS A 256 -1.66 -18.40 1.11
C HIS A 256 -0.20 -18.54 0.63
N GLY A 257 0.63 -19.25 1.42
CA GLY A 257 2.08 -19.42 1.22
C GLY A 257 2.48 -19.76 -0.22
N GLY A 258 1.82 -20.76 -0.80
CA GLY A 258 2.08 -21.23 -2.17
C GLY A 258 1.63 -20.32 -3.32
N MET A 259 1.11 -19.11 -3.09
CA MET A 259 0.71 -18.21 -4.17
C MET A 259 1.88 -17.41 -4.73
N GLY A 260 1.95 -17.30 -6.05
CA GLY A 260 2.87 -16.40 -6.74
C GLY A 260 2.61 -14.93 -6.37
N ARG A 261 3.67 -14.10 -6.47
CA ARG A 261 3.61 -12.67 -6.11
C ARG A 261 2.52 -11.91 -6.88
N GLU A 262 2.32 -12.23 -8.15
CA GLU A 262 1.34 -11.56 -9.02
C GLU A 262 -0.10 -11.90 -8.63
N ASP A 263 -0.40 -13.18 -8.41
CA ASP A 263 -1.73 -13.62 -7.94
C ASP A 263 -2.07 -13.03 -6.58
N ARG A 264 -1.07 -12.91 -5.70
CA ARG A 264 -1.22 -12.27 -4.39
C ARG A 264 -1.57 -10.78 -4.52
N LEU A 265 -0.87 -10.04 -5.38
CA LEU A 265 -1.17 -8.63 -5.66
C LEU A 265 -2.57 -8.46 -6.24
N LYS A 266 -2.96 -9.34 -7.18
CA LYS A 266 -4.30 -9.34 -7.76
C LYS A 266 -5.39 -9.60 -6.72
N ALA A 267 -5.19 -10.56 -5.82
CA ALA A 267 -6.14 -10.86 -4.74
C ALA A 267 -6.28 -9.67 -3.77
N GLN A 268 -5.18 -9.03 -3.40
CA GLN A 268 -5.18 -7.82 -2.57
C GLN A 268 -5.93 -6.67 -3.25
N GLU A 269 -5.63 -6.41 -4.51
CA GLU A 269 -6.22 -5.29 -5.25
C GLU A 269 -7.72 -5.48 -5.47
N SER A 270 -8.12 -6.71 -5.81
CA SER A 270 -9.53 -7.06 -5.98
C SER A 270 -10.28 -6.92 -4.63
N PHE A 271 -9.72 -7.42 -3.53
CA PHE A 271 -10.34 -7.23 -2.21
C PHE A 271 -10.45 -5.74 -1.84
N ARG A 272 -9.46 -4.92 -2.19
CA ARG A 272 -9.41 -3.50 -1.88
C ARG A 272 -10.50 -2.70 -2.61
N HIS A 273 -10.64 -2.91 -3.92
CA HIS A 273 -11.45 -2.01 -4.77
C HIS A 273 -12.57 -2.68 -5.56
N ASP A 274 -12.59 -4.01 -5.75
CA ASP A 274 -13.72 -4.66 -6.44
C ASP A 274 -14.90 -4.81 -5.47
N PRO A 275 -16.07 -4.20 -5.73
CA PRO A 275 -17.22 -4.29 -4.82
C PRO A 275 -17.77 -5.71 -4.69
N GLU A 276 -17.53 -6.60 -5.66
CA GLU A 276 -18.03 -7.98 -5.59
C GLU A 276 -17.22 -8.84 -4.61
N VAL A 277 -15.94 -8.53 -4.37
CA VAL A 277 -15.04 -9.32 -3.50
C VAL A 277 -15.22 -8.93 -2.03
N GLN A 278 -16.13 -9.58 -1.30
CA GLN A 278 -16.49 -9.19 0.07
C GLN A 278 -15.59 -9.81 1.14
N VAL A 279 -15.03 -11.00 0.88
CA VAL A 279 -14.27 -11.77 1.87
C VAL A 279 -12.85 -12.00 1.39
N LEU A 280 -11.87 -11.85 2.29
CA LEU A 280 -10.50 -12.29 2.09
C LEU A 280 -10.16 -13.40 3.08
N LEU A 281 -9.81 -14.57 2.58
CA LEU A 281 -9.36 -15.69 3.41
C LEU A 281 -7.84 -15.85 3.29
N ALA A 282 -7.15 -15.83 4.42
CA ALA A 282 -5.69 -15.83 4.45
C ALA A 282 -5.10 -16.84 5.44
N THR A 283 -3.95 -17.43 5.08
CA THR A 283 -3.07 -18.10 6.05
C THR A 283 -2.03 -17.15 6.64
N ASP A 284 -1.51 -17.47 7.82
CA ASP A 284 -0.44 -16.69 8.47
C ASP A 284 0.78 -16.53 7.55
N ALA A 285 1.19 -17.62 6.90
CA ALA A 285 2.32 -17.71 5.97
C ALA A 285 2.28 -16.75 4.77
N SER A 286 1.15 -16.08 4.52
CA SER A 286 1.10 -15.04 3.50
C SER A 286 0.40 -13.76 3.93
N GLY A 287 -0.16 -13.70 5.14
CA GLY A 287 -0.74 -12.49 5.70
C GLY A 287 0.31 -11.45 6.16
N GLU A 288 1.55 -11.89 6.38
CA GLU A 288 2.63 -11.00 6.79
C GLU A 288 2.96 -9.93 5.74
N GLY A 289 3.15 -8.70 6.22
CA GLY A 289 3.48 -7.53 5.38
C GLY A 289 2.32 -6.94 4.57
N ILE A 290 1.17 -7.60 4.46
CA ILE A 290 0.05 -7.12 3.63
C ILE A 290 -0.67 -5.94 4.31
N ASN A 291 -1.16 -5.00 3.50
CA ASN A 291 -2.05 -3.93 3.94
C ASN A 291 -3.52 -4.30 3.68
N LEU A 292 -4.31 -4.52 4.73
CA LEU A 292 -5.72 -4.91 4.66
C LEU A 292 -6.67 -3.86 5.25
N GLN A 293 -6.21 -2.62 5.39
CA GLN A 293 -6.98 -1.47 5.92
C GLN A 293 -8.36 -1.23 5.28
N ARG A 294 -8.63 -1.78 4.09
CA ARG A 294 -9.96 -1.72 3.48
C ARG A 294 -11.02 -2.38 4.37
N ALA A 295 -10.64 -3.44 5.08
CA ALA A 295 -11.50 -4.12 6.03
C ALA A 295 -11.31 -3.53 7.42
N HIS A 296 -12.41 -3.42 8.15
CA HIS A 296 -12.42 -3.18 9.59
C HIS A 296 -12.99 -4.38 10.36
N LEU A 297 -13.40 -5.43 9.66
CA LEU A 297 -13.96 -6.66 10.21
C LEU A 297 -12.96 -7.81 10.02
N MET A 298 -12.65 -8.52 11.09
CA MET A 298 -11.71 -9.64 11.06
C MET A 298 -12.17 -10.81 11.92
N VAL A 299 -12.06 -12.03 11.41
CA VAL A 299 -12.30 -13.27 12.16
C VAL A 299 -11.00 -14.07 12.23
N ASN A 300 -10.58 -14.42 13.43
CA ASN A 300 -9.68 -15.53 13.65
C ASN A 300 -10.52 -16.80 13.69
N TYR A 301 -10.46 -17.57 12.61
CA TYR A 301 -11.10 -18.89 12.58
C TYR A 301 -10.35 -19.84 13.53
N ASP A 302 -9.02 -19.83 13.50
CA ASP A 302 -8.19 -20.52 14.49
C ASP A 302 -7.30 -19.52 15.22
N LEU A 303 -7.07 -19.77 16.51
CA LEU A 303 -6.17 -18.98 17.34
C LEU A 303 -4.76 -19.56 17.31
N PRO A 304 -3.75 -18.75 16.96
CA PRO A 304 -2.37 -19.18 17.02
C PRO A 304 -1.92 -19.33 18.48
N TRP A 305 -1.05 -20.31 18.72
CA TRP A 305 -0.51 -20.62 20.04
C TRP A 305 0.48 -19.54 20.55
N ASN A 306 0.90 -18.62 19.67
CA ASN A 306 1.66 -17.42 20.02
C ASN A 306 0.74 -16.18 20.03
N PRO A 307 0.49 -15.55 21.19
CA PRO A 307 -0.39 -14.37 21.29
C PRO A 307 0.05 -13.18 20.44
N ASN A 308 1.36 -13.03 20.18
CA ASN A 308 1.87 -11.96 19.32
C ASN A 308 1.30 -12.05 17.90
N ARG A 309 1.07 -13.27 17.38
CA ARG A 309 0.48 -13.48 16.05
C ARG A 309 -0.94 -12.93 15.97
N ILE A 310 -1.74 -13.04 17.04
CA ILE A 310 -3.11 -12.48 17.09
C ILE A 310 -3.07 -10.97 16.85
N GLU A 311 -2.18 -10.27 17.55
CA GLU A 311 -2.04 -8.81 17.41
C GLU A 311 -1.44 -8.43 16.05
N GLN A 312 -0.47 -9.20 15.55
CA GLN A 312 0.06 -8.97 14.21
C GLN A 312 -1.01 -9.11 13.12
N ARG A 313 -1.93 -10.08 13.24
CA ARG A 313 -3.07 -10.21 12.33
C ARG A 313 -4.01 -9.00 12.44
N PHE A 314 -4.31 -8.56 13.66
CA PHE A 314 -5.19 -7.39 13.85
C PHE A 314 -4.55 -6.09 13.34
N GLY A 315 -3.23 -5.96 13.52
CA GLY A 315 -2.41 -4.90 12.95
C GLY A 315 -2.33 -4.89 11.41
N ARG A 316 -2.96 -5.85 10.70
CA ARG A 316 -3.14 -5.78 9.23
C ARG A 316 -4.30 -4.88 8.83
N ILE A 317 -5.34 -4.78 9.67
CA ILE A 317 -6.51 -3.93 9.45
C ILE A 317 -6.47 -2.63 10.30
N HIS A 318 -5.85 -2.69 11.49
CA HIS A 318 -5.71 -1.53 12.39
C HIS A 318 -4.39 -0.79 12.15
N ARG A 319 -4.38 0.06 11.12
CA ARG A 319 -3.22 0.84 10.68
C ARG A 319 -3.61 2.30 10.38
N ILE A 320 -2.62 3.19 10.26
CA ILE A 320 -2.83 4.61 9.92
C ILE A 320 -3.64 4.72 8.61
N GLY A 321 -4.76 5.45 8.66
CA GLY A 321 -5.68 5.60 7.53
C GLY A 321 -6.98 4.79 7.67
N GLN A 322 -7.05 3.87 8.64
CA GLN A 322 -8.32 3.25 9.03
C GLN A 322 -9.21 4.29 9.72
N THR A 323 -10.48 4.34 9.33
CA THR A 323 -11.44 5.33 9.85
C THR A 323 -12.62 4.68 10.58
N GLU A 324 -12.85 3.39 10.32
CA GLU A 324 -13.92 2.62 10.94
C GLU A 324 -13.42 1.90 12.20
N VAL A 325 -14.32 1.66 13.14
CA VAL A 325 -14.03 0.87 14.34
C VAL A 325 -13.65 -0.54 13.90
N CYS A 326 -12.52 -1.05 14.40
CA CYS A 326 -12.05 -2.38 14.02
C CYS A 326 -12.64 -3.45 14.94
N HIS A 327 -13.32 -4.44 14.36
CA HIS A 327 -13.91 -5.58 15.06
C HIS A 327 -13.11 -6.86 14.78
N LEU A 328 -12.75 -7.57 15.84
CA LEU A 328 -12.05 -8.85 15.81
C LEU A 328 -12.88 -9.93 16.49
N TRP A 329 -13.22 -11.02 15.81
CA TRP A 329 -13.88 -12.18 16.41
C TRP A 329 -12.91 -13.36 16.52
N ASN A 330 -12.80 -13.92 17.72
CA ASN A 330 -12.04 -15.12 18.01
C ASN A 330 -13.01 -16.28 18.28
N LEU A 331 -13.06 -17.26 17.39
CA LEU A 331 -13.86 -18.48 17.59
C LEU A 331 -13.13 -19.42 18.55
N VAL A 332 -13.77 -19.84 19.65
CA VAL A 332 -13.17 -20.69 20.68
C VAL A 332 -14.12 -21.81 21.09
N ALA A 333 -13.68 -23.06 21.04
CA ALA A 333 -14.47 -24.19 21.55
C ALA A 333 -14.41 -24.23 23.08
N GLU A 334 -15.54 -24.17 23.79
CA GLU A 334 -15.55 -24.13 25.28
C GLU A 334 -15.16 -25.47 25.91
N GLU A 335 -15.46 -26.58 25.22
CA GLU A 335 -15.36 -27.94 25.75
C GLU A 335 -13.99 -28.60 25.46
N THR A 336 -13.05 -27.83 24.93
CA THR A 336 -11.68 -28.30 24.63
C THR A 336 -10.69 -27.78 25.67
N ARG A 337 -9.60 -28.54 25.88
CA ARG A 337 -8.56 -28.21 26.86
C ARG A 337 -7.87 -26.89 26.52
N GLU A 338 -7.61 -26.67 25.24
CA GLU A 338 -7.02 -25.44 24.70
C GLU A 338 -8.00 -24.26 24.80
N GLY A 339 -9.29 -24.53 24.59
CA GLY A 339 -10.36 -23.55 24.67
C GLY A 339 -10.41 -22.85 26.03
N GLU A 340 -10.33 -23.60 27.12
CA GLU A 340 -10.31 -23.02 28.47
C GLU A 340 -9.13 -22.07 28.71
N VAL A 341 -7.95 -22.42 28.19
CA VAL A 341 -6.74 -21.59 28.27
C VAL A 341 -6.95 -20.30 27.45
N TYR A 342 -7.48 -20.41 26.22
CA TYR A 342 -7.76 -19.25 25.38
C TYR A 342 -8.84 -18.33 25.97
N LEU A 343 -9.91 -18.87 26.53
CA LEU A 343 -10.95 -18.08 27.21
C LEU A 343 -10.35 -17.26 28.36
N THR A 344 -9.45 -17.87 29.15
CA THR A 344 -8.76 -17.19 30.25
C THR A 344 -7.80 -16.12 29.72
N LEU A 345 -7.01 -16.45 28.69
CA LEU A 345 -6.06 -15.54 28.05
C LEU A 345 -6.75 -14.30 27.49
N LEU A 346 -7.79 -14.50 26.67
CA LEU A 346 -8.52 -13.41 26.02
C LEU A 346 -9.23 -12.52 27.05
N LYS A 347 -9.76 -13.11 28.12
CA LYS A 347 -10.34 -12.35 29.24
C LYS A 347 -9.30 -11.47 29.93
N LYS A 348 -8.13 -12.03 30.26
CA LYS A 348 -7.04 -11.29 30.92
C LYS A 348 -6.43 -10.21 30.04
N LEU A 349 -6.31 -10.48 28.75
CA LEU A 349 -5.90 -9.50 27.75
C LEU A 349 -6.84 -8.29 27.73
N GLU A 350 -8.15 -8.52 27.73
CA GLU A 350 -9.16 -7.46 27.72
C GLU A 350 -9.18 -6.68 29.04
N ASP A 351 -9.02 -7.36 30.19
CA ASP A 351 -8.89 -6.71 31.50
C ASP A 351 -7.66 -5.78 31.54
N ALA A 352 -6.50 -6.28 31.11
CA ALA A 352 -5.27 -5.50 31.03
C ALA A 352 -5.42 -4.31 30.06
N ARG A 353 -6.12 -4.51 28.93
CA ARG A 353 -6.36 -3.47 27.93
C ARG A 353 -7.12 -2.30 28.55
N LYS A 354 -8.18 -2.59 29.30
CA LYS A 354 -8.99 -1.58 30.00
C LYS A 354 -8.16 -0.84 31.05
N ALA A 355 -7.36 -1.57 31.84
CA ALA A 355 -6.51 -0.99 32.88
C ALA A 355 -5.41 -0.06 32.31
N MET A 356 -4.83 -0.40 31.16
CA MET A 356 -3.69 0.33 30.58
C MET A 356 -4.07 1.28 29.42
N GLY A 357 -5.36 1.54 29.19
CA GLY A 357 -5.82 2.44 28.13
C GLY A 357 -5.40 2.01 26.72
N GLY A 358 -5.35 0.70 26.45
CA GLY A 358 -5.03 0.12 25.14
C GLY A 358 -3.57 -0.26 24.90
N LYS A 359 -2.63 0.20 25.73
CA LYS A 359 -1.15 0.06 25.53
C LYS A 359 -0.56 -1.34 25.76
N VAL A 360 -1.36 -2.32 26.18
CA VAL A 360 -0.92 -3.71 26.45
C VAL A 360 -0.26 -4.36 25.22
N PHE A 361 -0.65 -3.92 24.03
CA PHE A 361 -0.34 -4.64 22.81
C PHE A 361 1.03 -4.31 22.24
N ASP A 362 1.64 -3.22 22.69
CA ASP A 362 3.04 -2.88 22.37
C ASP A 362 4.04 -3.78 23.11
N VAL A 363 3.59 -4.44 24.18
CA VAL A 363 4.41 -5.31 25.04
C VAL A 363 4.07 -6.79 24.94
N LEU A 364 3.00 -7.16 24.22
CA LEU A 364 2.55 -8.55 24.04
C LEU A 364 3.66 -9.50 23.57
N GLY A 365 4.53 -9.06 22.66
CA GLY A 365 5.66 -9.86 22.17
C GLY A 365 6.75 -10.13 23.20
N LYS A 366 6.73 -9.47 24.36
CA LYS A 366 7.68 -9.66 25.47
C LYS A 366 7.06 -10.36 26.69
N VAL A 367 5.75 -10.63 26.67
CA VAL A 367 5.06 -11.29 27.79
C VAL A 367 5.51 -12.75 27.87
N GLN A 368 5.99 -13.17 29.05
CA GLN A 368 6.42 -14.55 29.33
C GLN A 368 5.46 -15.23 30.31
N PHE A 369 5.27 -16.54 30.17
CA PHE A 369 4.37 -17.35 31.02
C PHE A 369 5.20 -18.28 31.92
N GLU A 370 5.57 -17.83 33.13
CA GLU A 370 6.54 -18.52 34.01
C GLU A 370 7.90 -18.82 33.33
N GLY A 371 8.39 -17.89 32.50
CA GLY A 371 9.64 -18.08 31.75
C GLY A 371 9.55 -19.12 30.63
N LYS A 372 8.34 -19.59 30.28
CA LYS A 372 8.07 -20.49 29.15
C LYS A 372 7.09 -19.86 28.15
N PRO A 373 7.08 -20.33 26.90
CA PRO A 373 6.07 -19.95 25.90
C PRO A 373 4.68 -20.51 26.25
N LEU A 374 3.62 -19.87 25.75
CA LEU A 374 2.24 -20.35 25.92
C LEU A 374 2.03 -21.76 25.34
N ARG A 375 2.78 -22.11 24.28
CA ARG A 375 2.72 -23.45 23.65
C ARG A 375 2.93 -24.56 24.67
N ASP A 376 3.92 -24.43 25.55
CA ASP A 376 4.33 -25.49 26.46
C ASP A 376 3.24 -25.75 27.49
N HIS A 377 2.57 -24.67 27.91
CA HIS A 377 1.41 -24.71 28.79
C HIS A 377 0.20 -25.36 28.10
N LEU A 378 -0.03 -25.10 26.81
CA LEU A 378 -1.06 -25.77 26.02
C LEU A 378 -0.77 -27.27 25.85
N VAL A 379 0.48 -27.66 25.58
CA VAL A 379 0.89 -29.08 25.55
C VAL A 379 0.62 -29.74 26.91
N ASN A 380 1.00 -29.10 28.01
CA ASN A 380 0.73 -29.63 29.35
C ASN A 380 -0.77 -29.77 29.64
N ALA A 381 -1.60 -28.83 29.17
CA ALA A 381 -3.05 -28.91 29.26
C ALA A 381 -3.58 -30.15 28.52
N VAL A 382 -3.11 -30.38 27.28
CA VAL A 382 -3.49 -31.54 26.48
C VAL A 382 -3.05 -32.86 27.11
N ARG A 383 -1.90 -32.88 27.79
CA ARG A 383 -1.38 -34.10 28.42
C ARG A 383 -2.03 -34.43 29.76
N TYR A 384 -2.14 -33.43 30.64
CA TYR A 384 -2.46 -33.62 32.06
C TYR A 384 -3.69 -32.85 32.53
N GLY A 385 -4.46 -32.23 31.64
CA GLY A 385 -5.60 -31.36 31.97
C GLY A 385 -6.76 -32.03 32.73
N GLU A 386 -6.75 -33.36 32.88
CA GLU A 386 -7.68 -34.08 33.77
C GLU A 386 -7.36 -33.87 35.26
N GLN A 387 -6.13 -33.45 35.59
CA GLN A 387 -5.71 -33.16 36.95
C GLN A 387 -6.16 -31.74 37.36
N PRO A 388 -6.99 -31.59 38.43
CA PRO A 388 -7.49 -30.28 38.87
C PRO A 388 -6.36 -29.29 39.20
N GLU A 389 -5.25 -29.77 39.72
CA GLU A 389 -4.07 -28.98 40.09
C GLU A 389 -3.39 -28.34 38.87
N VAL A 390 -3.24 -29.08 37.77
CA VAL A 390 -2.64 -28.59 36.52
C VAL A 390 -3.53 -27.51 35.91
N ARG A 391 -4.85 -27.72 35.91
CA ARG A 391 -5.83 -26.75 35.41
C ARG A 391 -5.79 -25.43 36.20
N ALA A 392 -5.73 -25.52 37.53
CA ALA A 392 -5.62 -24.36 38.40
C ALA A 392 -4.30 -23.60 38.18
N ARG A 393 -3.19 -24.32 38.01
CA ARG A 393 -1.88 -23.73 37.72
C ARG A 393 -1.89 -22.97 36.40
N LEU A 394 -2.35 -23.58 35.30
CA LEU A 394 -2.41 -22.94 33.98
C LEU A 394 -3.23 -21.64 34.00
N SER A 395 -4.36 -21.65 34.70
CA SER A 395 -5.21 -20.46 34.86
C SER A 395 -4.50 -19.34 35.62
N ARG A 396 -3.70 -19.69 36.65
CA ARG A 396 -2.87 -18.74 37.39
C ARG A 396 -1.73 -18.19 36.54
N VAL A 397 -0.99 -19.04 35.82
CA VAL A 397 0.11 -18.60 34.94
C VAL A 397 -0.35 -17.55 33.93
N VAL A 398 -1.50 -17.79 33.30
CA VAL A 398 -2.08 -16.83 32.36
C VAL A 398 -2.56 -15.56 33.09
N ALA A 399 -3.06 -15.65 34.32
CA ALA A 399 -3.47 -14.48 35.08
C ALA A 399 -2.27 -13.58 35.46
N ASP A 400 -1.19 -14.18 35.94
CA ASP A 400 -0.01 -13.48 36.45
C ASP A 400 0.76 -12.77 35.32
N ALA A 401 0.81 -13.37 34.13
CA ALA A 401 1.48 -12.81 32.95
C ALA A 401 0.90 -11.46 32.48
N PHE A 402 -0.36 -11.16 32.83
CA PHE A 402 -1.06 -9.92 32.45
C PHE A 402 -1.27 -8.95 33.62
N GLU A 403 -0.50 -9.08 34.71
CA GLU A 403 -0.56 -8.12 35.80
C GLU A 403 -0.09 -6.72 35.37
N PRO A 404 -0.83 -5.64 35.74
CA PRO A 404 -0.54 -4.28 35.27
C PRO A 404 0.89 -3.79 35.56
N GLY A 405 1.44 -4.13 36.73
CA GLY A 405 2.79 -3.68 37.14
C GLY A 405 3.90 -4.23 36.23
N HIS A 406 3.81 -5.50 35.84
CA HIS A 406 4.78 -6.12 34.93
C HIS A 406 4.70 -5.50 33.53
N LEU A 407 3.48 -5.34 33.01
CA LEU A 407 3.26 -4.75 31.69
C LEU A 407 3.75 -3.28 31.62
N GLN A 408 3.64 -2.53 32.71
CA GLN A 408 4.13 -1.16 32.78
C GLN A 408 5.66 -1.08 32.72
N SER A 409 6.39 -1.98 33.40
CA SER A 409 7.87 -2.01 33.29
C SER A 409 8.36 -2.28 31.86
N LEU A 410 7.67 -3.14 31.11
CA LEU A 410 8.04 -3.47 29.73
C LEU A 410 7.85 -2.27 28.77
N LEU A 411 6.87 -1.40 29.04
CA LEU A 411 6.61 -0.18 28.28
C LEU A 411 7.72 0.87 28.50
N GLU A 412 8.20 1.01 29.73
CA GLU A 412 9.23 1.99 30.09
C GLU A 412 10.58 1.69 29.43
N GLU A 413 10.95 0.42 29.29
CA GLU A 413 12.17 -0.01 28.58
C GLU A 413 12.18 0.38 27.08
N GLN A 414 11.03 0.33 26.40
CA GLN A 414 10.93 0.63 24.97
C GLN A 414 11.13 2.13 24.64
N ALA A 415 10.83 3.02 25.58
CA ALA A 415 10.86 4.46 25.35
C ALA A 415 12.28 5.05 25.22
N LEU A 416 13.29 4.39 25.81
CA LEU A 416 14.66 4.92 25.97
C LEU A 416 15.54 4.89 24.70
N ALA A 417 15.13 4.22 23.62
CA ALA A 417 16.04 3.83 22.52
C ALA A 417 16.06 4.70 21.23
N HIS A 418 15.67 5.99 21.23
CA HIS A 418 15.35 6.67 19.95
C HIS A 418 16.05 8.03 19.70
N GLY A 419 16.99 8.04 18.74
CA GLY A 419 17.68 9.23 18.21
C GLY A 419 16.85 10.09 17.23
N ALA A 420 17.11 11.39 17.24
CA ALA A 420 16.36 12.45 16.54
C ALA A 420 16.85 12.72 15.10
N MET A 421 15.93 13.16 14.23
CA MET A 421 16.22 13.71 12.89
C MET A 421 16.49 15.22 12.99
N ASP A 422 17.43 15.72 12.18
CA ASP A 422 17.82 17.12 12.10
C ASP A 422 16.73 18.00 11.42
N SER A 423 16.44 19.16 12.03
CA SER A 423 15.38 20.10 11.62
C SER A 423 15.64 20.77 10.28
N SER A 424 16.90 21.09 9.97
CA SER A 424 17.31 21.77 8.73
C SER A 424 16.94 20.98 7.47
N ARG A 425 17.05 19.64 7.54
CA ARG A 425 16.69 18.72 6.46
C ARG A 425 15.18 18.61 6.25
N VAL A 426 14.39 18.68 7.31
CA VAL A 426 12.93 18.63 7.22
C VAL A 426 12.39 19.86 6.48
N HIS A 427 12.98 21.04 6.74
CA HIS A 427 12.58 22.28 6.07
C HIS A 427 12.86 22.25 4.56
N ARG A 428 14.04 21.78 4.13
CA ARG A 428 14.37 21.68 2.70
C ARG A 428 13.42 20.73 1.94
N ILE A 429 13.14 19.57 2.54
CA ILE A 429 12.19 18.60 1.95
C ILE A 429 10.80 19.24 1.83
N ARG A 430 10.38 20.01 2.84
CA ARG A 430 9.09 20.71 2.81
C ARG A 430 9.04 21.76 1.70
N GLU A 431 10.09 22.57 1.51
CA GLU A 431 10.13 23.54 0.40
C GLU A 431 10.05 22.86 -0.97
N GLU A 432 10.75 21.74 -1.16
CA GLU A 432 10.67 20.96 -2.40
C GLU A 432 9.27 20.37 -2.61
N MET A 433 8.61 19.91 -1.53
CA MET A 433 7.22 19.45 -1.58
C MET A 433 6.26 20.59 -1.94
N GLU A 434 6.43 21.79 -1.36
CA GLU A 434 5.59 22.96 -1.67
C GLU A 434 5.68 23.32 -3.17
N ARG A 435 6.89 23.40 -3.73
CA ARG A 435 7.09 23.68 -5.17
C ARG A 435 6.52 22.57 -6.05
N ALA A 436 6.71 21.31 -5.67
CA ALA A 436 6.21 20.17 -6.43
C ALA A 436 4.67 20.12 -6.44
N GLU A 437 4.03 20.42 -5.30
CA GLU A 437 2.57 20.50 -5.22
C GLU A 437 2.00 21.65 -6.04
N ALA A 438 2.69 22.79 -6.08
CA ALA A 438 2.24 23.94 -6.85
C ALA A 438 2.33 23.71 -8.38
N ARG A 439 3.34 22.94 -8.82
CA ARG A 439 3.52 22.51 -10.22
C ARG A 439 2.70 21.26 -10.59
N ARG A 440 1.96 20.69 -9.65
CA ARG A 440 1.21 19.46 -9.88
C ARG A 440 0.06 19.73 -10.85
N LEU A 441 -0.14 18.82 -11.81
CA LEU A 441 -1.33 18.85 -12.65
C LEU A 441 -2.57 18.76 -11.76
N GLN A 442 -3.51 19.70 -11.94
CA GLN A 442 -4.69 19.71 -11.08
C GLN A 442 -5.46 18.39 -11.23
N PRO A 443 -5.97 17.83 -10.12
CA PRO A 443 -6.88 16.69 -10.14
C PRO A 443 -8.00 16.79 -11.19
N HIS A 444 -8.52 17.99 -11.43
CA HIS A 444 -9.60 18.21 -12.40
C HIS A 444 -9.20 17.91 -13.86
N TYR A 445 -7.98 18.22 -14.29
CA TYR A 445 -7.53 17.87 -15.65
C TYR A 445 -7.41 16.36 -15.82
N VAL A 446 -6.87 15.67 -14.80
CA VAL A 446 -6.77 14.21 -14.80
C VAL A 446 -8.17 13.61 -14.87
N GLU A 447 -9.09 14.12 -14.07
CA GLU A 447 -10.51 13.71 -14.05
C GLU A 447 -11.18 13.91 -15.40
N SER A 448 -11.16 15.13 -15.95
CA SER A 448 -11.81 15.47 -17.21
C SER A 448 -11.25 14.65 -18.38
N PHE A 449 -9.92 14.58 -18.50
CA PHE A 449 -9.27 13.75 -19.50
C PHE A 449 -9.66 12.27 -19.34
N PHE A 450 -9.53 11.74 -18.13
CA PHE A 450 -9.77 10.32 -17.88
C PHE A 450 -11.21 9.93 -18.20
N LEU A 451 -12.19 10.68 -17.71
CA LEU A 451 -13.61 10.35 -17.92
C LEU A 451 -13.97 10.30 -19.40
N GLU A 452 -13.52 11.28 -20.18
CA GLU A 452 -13.78 11.33 -21.63
C GLU A 452 -13.02 10.23 -22.39
N ALA A 453 -11.70 10.13 -22.18
CA ALA A 453 -10.87 9.15 -22.86
C ALA A 453 -11.31 7.71 -22.53
N PHE A 454 -11.60 7.43 -21.26
CA PHE A 454 -12.04 6.12 -20.82
C PHE A 454 -13.41 5.75 -21.40
N HIS A 455 -14.33 6.72 -21.54
CA HIS A 455 -15.60 6.52 -22.22
C HIS A 455 -15.40 6.16 -23.71
N LEU A 456 -14.53 6.89 -24.42
CA LEU A 456 -14.18 6.62 -25.82
C LEU A 456 -13.50 5.25 -26.03
N LEU A 457 -12.82 4.72 -25.01
CA LEU A 457 -12.27 3.36 -25.01
C LEU A 457 -13.32 2.28 -24.70
N GLY A 458 -14.57 2.65 -24.44
CA GLY A 458 -15.69 1.76 -24.13
C GLY A 458 -15.90 1.49 -22.63
N GLY A 459 -15.22 2.26 -21.76
CA GLY A 459 -15.36 2.15 -20.32
C GLY A 459 -16.66 2.79 -19.79
N THR A 460 -17.14 2.29 -18.66
CA THR A 460 -18.36 2.82 -18.02
C THR A 460 -18.06 3.33 -16.62
N VAL A 461 -18.34 4.62 -16.40
CA VAL A 461 -18.10 5.33 -15.14
C VAL A 461 -19.37 6.08 -14.75
N LYS A 462 -19.73 6.06 -13.47
CA LYS A 462 -20.89 6.76 -12.93
C LYS A 462 -20.51 7.54 -11.68
N GLN A 463 -20.83 8.82 -11.64
CA GLN A 463 -20.65 9.61 -10.43
C GLN A 463 -21.65 9.14 -9.36
N ARG A 464 -21.16 8.88 -8.15
CA ARG A 464 -21.99 8.43 -7.01
C ARG A 464 -22.03 9.46 -5.91
N GLU A 465 -20.88 10.03 -5.59
CA GLU A 465 -20.76 11.18 -4.70
C GLU A 465 -20.05 12.32 -5.47
N PRO A 466 -20.09 13.58 -4.99
CA PRO A 466 -19.35 14.68 -5.62
C PRO A 466 -17.88 14.30 -5.89
N ARG A 467 -17.49 14.31 -7.18
CA ARG A 467 -16.15 13.95 -7.67
C ARG A 467 -15.62 12.56 -7.28
N ARG A 468 -16.52 11.64 -6.92
CA ARG A 468 -16.22 10.22 -6.66
C ARG A 468 -17.06 9.33 -7.56
N TYR A 469 -16.39 8.43 -8.26
CA TYR A 469 -17.00 7.69 -9.36
C TYR A 469 -16.92 6.19 -9.13
N GLU A 470 -17.96 5.47 -9.49
CA GLU A 470 -17.95 4.01 -9.61
C GLU A 470 -17.60 3.63 -11.05
N VAL A 471 -16.65 2.71 -11.21
CA VAL A 471 -16.29 2.15 -12.51
C VAL A 471 -16.94 0.77 -12.61
N THR A 472 -18.04 0.66 -13.34
CA THR A 472 -18.78 -0.59 -13.45
C THR A 472 -18.18 -1.56 -14.48
N HIS A 473 -17.43 -1.02 -15.44
CA HIS A 473 -16.79 -1.82 -16.49
C HIS A 473 -15.49 -1.18 -16.97
N VAL A 474 -14.41 -1.95 -16.89
CA VAL A 474 -13.12 -1.66 -17.52
C VAL A 474 -12.93 -2.54 -18.77
N PRO A 475 -12.77 -1.93 -19.96
CA PRO A 475 -12.59 -2.67 -21.21
C PRO A 475 -11.42 -3.66 -21.16
N SER A 476 -11.54 -4.79 -21.85
CA SER A 476 -10.46 -5.78 -21.94
C SER A 476 -9.19 -5.22 -22.55
N THR A 477 -9.30 -4.28 -23.50
CA THR A 477 -8.17 -3.59 -24.14
C THR A 477 -7.33 -2.81 -23.12
N VAL A 478 -7.98 -2.07 -22.21
CA VAL A 478 -7.30 -1.32 -21.14
C VAL A 478 -6.59 -2.28 -20.19
N ARG A 479 -7.26 -3.36 -19.77
CA ARG A 479 -6.65 -4.39 -18.89
C ARG A 479 -5.50 -5.15 -19.55
N GLN A 480 -5.59 -5.44 -20.84
CA GLN A 480 -4.52 -6.09 -21.58
C GLN A 480 -3.33 -5.15 -21.77
N ARG A 481 -3.59 -3.84 -21.97
CA ARG A 481 -2.51 -2.86 -22.08
C ARG A 481 -1.69 -2.78 -20.80
N ASP A 482 -2.35 -2.75 -19.64
CA ASP A 482 -1.68 -2.81 -18.33
C ASP A 482 -0.75 -4.03 -18.22
N ARG A 483 -1.13 -5.21 -18.72
CA ARG A 483 -0.24 -6.39 -18.69
C ARG A 483 1.05 -6.22 -19.51
N LEU A 484 1.05 -5.31 -20.48
CA LEU A 484 2.20 -5.03 -21.33
C LEU A 484 3.09 -3.93 -20.75
N ILE A 485 2.48 -2.84 -20.24
CA ILE A 485 3.21 -1.64 -19.81
C ILE A 485 3.29 -1.46 -18.29
N GLY A 486 2.44 -2.17 -17.55
CA GLY A 486 2.25 -2.04 -16.11
C GLY A 486 3.39 -2.65 -15.31
N ILE A 487 3.82 -1.91 -14.28
CA ILE A 487 4.92 -2.29 -13.38
C ILE A 487 4.40 -2.50 -11.94
N GLY A 488 3.13 -2.18 -11.68
CA GLY A 488 2.52 -2.07 -10.34
C GLY A 488 1.30 -2.98 -10.12
N ASP A 489 0.32 -2.46 -9.37
CA ASP A 489 -0.95 -3.13 -9.08
C ASP A 489 -1.71 -3.42 -10.40
N PRO A 490 -2.43 -4.54 -10.54
CA PRO A 490 -3.12 -4.86 -11.78
C PRO A 490 -4.39 -4.02 -12.00
N VAL A 491 -4.72 -3.72 -13.26
CA VAL A 491 -6.00 -3.10 -13.60
C VAL A 491 -7.16 -4.10 -13.43
N LEU A 492 -8.12 -3.73 -12.58
CA LEU A 492 -9.31 -4.53 -12.27
C LEU A 492 -10.37 -4.43 -13.37
N ALA A 493 -11.36 -5.33 -13.34
CA ALA A 493 -12.52 -5.27 -14.24
C ALA A 493 -13.51 -4.16 -13.88
N ARG A 494 -13.47 -3.68 -12.63
CA ARG A 494 -14.35 -2.68 -12.03
C ARG A 494 -13.70 -2.11 -10.77
N TYR A 495 -14.15 -0.94 -10.35
CA TYR A 495 -13.72 -0.28 -9.13
C TYR A 495 -14.94 0.28 -8.41
N GLU A 496 -15.07 -0.02 -7.12
CA GLU A 496 -16.18 0.44 -6.27
C GLU A 496 -16.19 1.96 -6.24
N ARG A 497 -15.05 2.58 -5.98
CA ARG A 497 -14.85 4.02 -6.08
C ARG A 497 -13.49 4.35 -6.69
N ILE A 498 -13.45 5.41 -7.47
CA ILE A 498 -12.25 6.11 -7.90
C ILE A 498 -12.37 7.60 -7.54
N ALA A 499 -11.23 8.23 -7.27
CA ALA A 499 -11.13 9.66 -7.00
C ALA A 499 -9.82 10.21 -7.57
N PHE A 500 -9.83 11.49 -7.94
CA PHE A 500 -8.67 12.21 -8.49
C PHE A 500 -8.00 13.11 -7.45
N GLU A 501 -8.65 13.29 -6.30
CA GLU A 501 -8.20 14.13 -5.19
C GLU A 501 -7.88 13.29 -3.95
N LYS A 502 -6.74 13.56 -3.31
CA LYS A 502 -6.30 12.81 -2.12
C LYS A 502 -7.32 12.85 -0.96
N PRO A 503 -7.95 13.98 -0.62
CA PRO A 503 -8.94 14.02 0.46
C PRO A 503 -10.18 13.15 0.21
N LEU A 504 -10.49 12.85 -1.06
CA LEU A 504 -11.66 12.06 -1.46
C LEU A 504 -11.39 10.55 -1.55
N VAL A 505 -10.18 10.11 -1.23
CA VAL A 505 -9.76 8.69 -1.25
C VAL A 505 -10.42 7.91 -0.12
N ALA A 506 -10.40 8.44 1.10
CA ALA A 506 -10.98 7.79 2.27
C ALA A 506 -11.80 8.76 3.16
N PRO A 507 -12.90 9.36 2.64
CA PRO A 507 -13.80 10.15 3.46
C PRO A 507 -14.43 9.29 4.56
N LEU A 508 -14.66 9.88 5.74
CA LEU A 508 -15.26 9.17 6.87
C LEU A 508 -16.63 8.60 6.48
N GLY A 509 -16.85 7.31 6.75
CA GLY A 509 -18.11 6.61 6.47
C GLY A 509 -18.39 6.33 4.99
N GLN A 510 -17.42 6.53 4.10
CA GLN A 510 -17.55 6.23 2.67
C GLN A 510 -16.57 5.11 2.24
N PRO A 511 -16.88 4.34 1.17
CA PRO A 511 -15.97 3.33 0.65
C PRO A 511 -14.59 3.91 0.30
N LEU A 512 -13.53 3.12 0.44
CA LEU A 512 -12.21 3.51 -0.07
C LEU A 512 -12.26 3.68 -1.59
N ALA A 513 -11.66 4.74 -2.13
CA ALA A 513 -11.52 4.95 -3.56
C ALA A 513 -10.09 4.65 -4.04
N ALA A 514 -9.95 4.09 -5.24
CA ALA A 514 -8.67 4.06 -5.92
C ALA A 514 -8.29 5.49 -6.34
N PHE A 515 -7.06 5.89 -6.04
CA PHE A 515 -6.56 7.22 -6.34
C PHE A 515 -6.01 7.25 -7.77
N VAL A 516 -6.83 7.70 -8.72
CA VAL A 516 -6.47 7.74 -10.14
C VAL A 516 -5.66 9.01 -10.39
N CYS A 517 -4.35 8.83 -10.46
CA CYS A 517 -3.36 9.89 -10.72
C CYS A 517 -2.29 9.37 -11.69
N PRO A 518 -1.42 10.23 -12.25
CA PRO A 518 -0.29 9.76 -13.06
C PRO A 518 0.52 8.69 -12.32
N GLY A 519 0.82 7.58 -12.99
CA GLY A 519 1.42 6.38 -12.39
C GLY A 519 0.41 5.33 -11.90
N HIS A 520 -0.90 5.65 -11.89
CA HIS A 520 -1.93 4.67 -11.62
C HIS A 520 -2.20 3.84 -12.89
N PRO A 521 -2.13 2.50 -12.82
CA PRO A 521 -2.26 1.59 -13.98
C PRO A 521 -3.46 1.85 -14.89
N LEU A 522 -4.62 2.13 -14.30
CA LEU A 522 -5.86 2.45 -15.03
C LEU A 522 -5.74 3.73 -15.86
N LEU A 523 -5.10 4.78 -15.32
CA LEU A 523 -4.90 6.04 -16.04
C LEU A 523 -3.81 5.87 -17.11
N ASP A 524 -2.68 5.25 -16.76
CA ASP A 524 -1.55 5.09 -17.67
C ASP A 524 -1.95 4.26 -18.90
N SER A 525 -2.70 3.18 -18.71
CA SER A 525 -3.26 2.38 -19.81
C SER A 525 -4.23 3.17 -20.68
N THR A 526 -5.03 4.05 -20.08
CA THR A 526 -5.97 4.93 -20.80
C THR A 526 -5.22 5.98 -21.62
N ILE A 527 -4.20 6.61 -21.04
CA ILE A 527 -3.32 7.58 -21.72
C ILE A 527 -2.65 6.92 -22.91
N ASP A 528 -2.03 5.76 -22.68
CA ASP A 528 -1.20 5.12 -23.69
C ASP A 528 -2.02 4.61 -24.88
N LEU A 529 -3.22 4.06 -24.64
CA LEU A 529 -4.16 3.70 -25.72
C LEU A 529 -4.70 4.91 -26.47
N THR A 530 -4.96 6.02 -25.76
CA THR A 530 -5.42 7.27 -26.39
C THR A 530 -4.33 7.86 -27.28
N LEU A 531 -3.09 7.88 -26.79
CA LEU A 531 -1.93 8.30 -27.57
C LEU A 531 -1.72 7.36 -28.77
N GLU A 532 -1.78 6.04 -28.61
CA GLU A 532 -1.66 5.10 -29.73
C GLU A 532 -2.68 5.39 -30.84
N ARG A 533 -3.94 5.67 -30.49
CA ARG A 533 -5.01 5.96 -31.46
C ARG A 533 -4.87 7.33 -32.14
N HIS A 534 -4.31 8.32 -31.46
CA HIS A 534 -4.36 9.73 -31.90
C HIS A 534 -2.99 10.38 -32.11
N ARG A 535 -1.89 9.63 -32.01
CA ARG A 535 -0.51 10.15 -32.17
C ARG A 535 -0.30 10.88 -33.50
N ASP A 536 -0.88 10.36 -34.58
CA ASP A 536 -0.75 10.98 -35.90
C ASP A 536 -1.44 12.34 -35.99
N LEU A 537 -2.53 12.55 -35.25
CA LEU A 537 -3.20 13.84 -35.18
C LEU A 537 -2.31 14.86 -34.46
N LEU A 538 -1.68 14.47 -33.35
CA LEU A 538 -0.74 15.32 -32.61
C LEU A 538 0.49 15.70 -33.45
N ARG A 539 0.97 14.79 -34.31
CA ARG A 539 2.12 15.05 -35.20
C ARG A 539 1.83 16.02 -36.34
N ARG A 540 0.57 16.20 -36.75
CA ARG A 540 0.20 17.18 -37.79
C ARG A 540 0.42 18.63 -37.35
N GLY A 541 0.51 18.86 -36.04
CA GLY A 541 0.68 20.19 -35.45
C GLY A 541 -0.62 20.97 -35.36
N ALA A 542 -0.55 22.17 -34.78
CA ALA A 542 -1.69 23.06 -34.61
C ALA A 542 -1.30 24.52 -34.88
N VAL A 543 -2.31 25.37 -35.08
CA VAL A 543 -2.14 26.82 -35.10
C VAL A 543 -2.93 27.42 -33.97
N LEU A 544 -2.23 28.16 -33.11
CA LEU A 544 -2.80 28.84 -31.97
C LEU A 544 -2.51 30.33 -32.06
N VAL A 545 -3.38 31.13 -31.46
CA VAL A 545 -3.30 32.59 -31.46
C VAL A 545 -2.94 33.08 -30.07
N ASP A 546 -1.87 33.87 -29.97
CA ASP A 546 -1.53 34.61 -28.77
C ASP A 546 -2.30 35.94 -28.76
N GLY A 547 -3.40 35.97 -28.02
CA GLY A 547 -4.29 37.13 -27.93
C GLY A 547 -3.65 38.37 -27.29
N ARG A 548 -2.53 38.20 -26.57
CA ARG A 548 -1.83 39.29 -25.86
C ARG A 548 -0.78 39.97 -26.73
N ASP A 549 -0.38 39.30 -27.81
CA ASP A 549 0.69 39.78 -28.67
C ASP A 549 0.13 40.67 -29.80
N THR A 550 0.35 41.98 -29.65
CA THR A 550 -0.02 42.99 -30.65
C THR A 550 1.02 43.13 -31.77
N GLY A 551 2.11 42.37 -31.73
CA GLY A 551 3.11 42.35 -32.79
C GLY A 551 2.65 41.62 -34.05
N SER A 552 3.52 41.59 -35.06
CA SER A 552 3.27 40.91 -36.34
C SER A 552 4.11 39.65 -36.55
N GLN A 553 5.02 39.32 -35.63
CA GLN A 553 6.01 38.26 -35.81
C GLN A 553 5.53 36.91 -35.24
N PRO A 554 5.26 35.90 -36.09
CA PRO A 554 4.87 34.58 -35.62
C PRO A 554 6.02 33.86 -34.93
N ARG A 555 5.68 32.90 -34.06
CA ARG A 555 6.63 32.06 -33.32
C ARG A 555 6.31 30.59 -33.54
N MET A 556 7.33 29.73 -33.45
CA MET A 556 7.16 28.27 -33.49
C MET A 556 7.42 27.68 -32.12
N LEU A 557 6.43 27.00 -31.57
CA LEU A 557 6.55 26.29 -30.29
C LEU A 557 6.64 24.79 -30.55
N PHE A 558 7.72 24.16 -30.09
CA PHE A 558 7.87 22.70 -30.09
C PHE A 558 7.70 22.17 -28.68
N TYR A 559 6.94 21.08 -28.55
CA TYR A 559 6.85 20.32 -27.31
C TYR A 559 7.61 19.00 -27.49
N LEU A 560 8.59 18.80 -26.63
CA LEU A 560 9.49 17.65 -26.64
C LEU A 560 9.29 16.83 -25.38
N GLU A 561 9.51 15.54 -25.50
CA GLU A 561 9.60 14.62 -24.39
C GLU A 561 11.08 14.31 -24.13
N HIS A 562 11.53 14.48 -22.89
CA HIS A 562 12.87 14.07 -22.48
C HIS A 562 12.77 13.09 -21.32
N ALA A 563 13.41 11.93 -21.48
CA ALA A 563 13.48 10.87 -20.49
C ALA A 563 14.91 10.67 -19.98
N ILE A 564 15.04 10.37 -18.70
CA ILE A 564 16.28 9.94 -18.06
C ILE A 564 16.07 8.54 -17.56
N GLN A 565 17.07 7.68 -17.77
CA GLN A 565 17.03 6.28 -17.38
C GLN A 565 18.24 5.93 -16.51
N ASP A 566 18.13 4.84 -15.77
CA ASP A 566 19.26 4.21 -15.10
C ASP A 566 19.66 2.89 -15.76
N ALA A 567 20.71 2.23 -15.27
CA ALA A 567 21.12 0.92 -15.77
C ALA A 567 20.26 -0.24 -15.23
N GLY A 568 19.22 0.03 -14.44
CA GLY A 568 18.22 -0.95 -14.06
C GLY A 568 17.41 -1.40 -15.29
N VAL A 569 16.91 -2.63 -15.25
CA VAL A 569 16.15 -3.24 -16.34
C VAL A 569 14.74 -3.55 -15.85
N VAL A 570 13.72 -3.16 -16.61
CA VAL A 570 12.32 -3.51 -16.35
C VAL A 570 12.00 -4.90 -16.92
N ARG A 571 10.83 -5.47 -16.59
CA ARG A 571 10.45 -6.84 -17.01
C ARG A 571 10.49 -7.06 -18.52
N SER A 572 10.28 -6.00 -19.32
CA SER A 572 10.36 -6.04 -20.78
C SER A 572 11.78 -6.17 -21.32
N GLY A 573 12.81 -6.10 -20.47
CA GLY A 573 14.22 -6.09 -20.88
C GLY A 573 14.76 -4.69 -21.23
N GLU A 574 13.90 -3.67 -21.23
CA GLU A 574 14.30 -2.28 -21.46
C GLU A 574 14.92 -1.65 -20.22
N ARG A 575 15.70 -0.58 -20.42
CA ARG A 575 16.24 0.21 -19.33
C ARG A 575 15.14 0.98 -18.61
N ARG A 576 15.24 1.11 -17.30
CA ARG A 576 14.22 1.75 -16.48
C ARG A 576 14.31 3.28 -16.60
N VAL A 577 13.25 3.89 -17.11
CA VAL A 577 13.06 5.34 -17.08
C VAL A 577 12.77 5.79 -15.63
N ILE A 578 13.58 6.71 -15.11
CA ILE A 578 13.50 7.21 -13.73
C ILE A 578 12.99 8.65 -13.62
N SER A 579 12.98 9.39 -14.72
CA SER A 579 12.38 10.71 -14.83
C SER A 579 11.94 10.95 -16.27
N LYS A 580 10.83 11.65 -16.43
CA LYS A 580 10.26 12.02 -17.73
C LYS A 580 9.72 13.43 -17.63
N ARG A 581 10.06 14.28 -18.59
CA ARG A 581 9.70 15.71 -18.59
C ARG A 581 9.23 16.15 -19.98
N MET A 582 8.16 16.94 -19.99
CA MET A 582 7.75 17.70 -21.16
C MET A 582 8.56 19.00 -21.21
N LEU A 583 9.21 19.26 -22.34
CA LEU A 583 9.98 20.47 -22.59
C LEU A 583 9.27 21.29 -23.65
N TYR A 584 9.27 22.61 -23.47
CA TYR A 584 8.73 23.54 -24.43
C TYR A 584 9.86 24.40 -24.95
N VAL A 585 10.06 24.42 -26.27
CA VAL A 585 11.08 25.24 -26.93
C VAL A 585 10.39 26.14 -27.94
N GLU A 586 10.48 27.44 -27.71
CA GLU A 586 9.94 28.44 -28.61
C GLU A 586 11.06 29.04 -29.47
N LEU A 587 10.77 29.20 -30.76
CA LEU A 587 11.63 29.78 -31.77
C LEU A 587 10.98 31.04 -32.35
N ASP A 588 11.77 32.09 -32.56
CA ASP A 588 11.36 33.31 -33.25
C ASP A 588 11.94 33.42 -34.67
N ALA A 589 11.49 34.43 -35.42
CA ALA A 589 11.95 34.70 -36.78
C ALA A 589 13.44 35.02 -36.90
N THR A 590 14.06 35.52 -35.83
CA THR A 590 15.52 35.77 -35.77
C THR A 590 16.30 34.49 -35.51
N GLY A 591 15.61 33.41 -35.17
CA GLY A 591 16.17 32.11 -34.88
C GLY A 591 16.65 31.96 -33.43
N ASN A 592 16.23 32.82 -32.51
CA ASN A 592 16.49 32.58 -31.10
C ASN A 592 15.61 31.42 -30.62
N ALA A 593 16.21 30.52 -29.83
CA ALA A 593 15.50 29.43 -29.17
C ALA A 593 15.48 29.71 -27.67
N ARG A 594 14.32 29.56 -27.04
CA ARG A 594 14.18 29.66 -25.59
C ARG A 594 13.37 28.50 -25.02
N HIS A 595 13.82 27.99 -23.88
CA HIS A 595 13.08 27.00 -23.11
C HIS A 595 12.04 27.69 -22.22
N LEU A 596 10.79 27.20 -22.25
CA LEU A 596 9.73 27.66 -21.37
C LEU A 596 9.47 26.58 -20.31
N GLN A 597 9.48 26.98 -19.03
CA GLN A 597 9.31 26.06 -17.89
C GLN A 597 7.84 25.76 -17.54
N TYR A 598 6.89 26.33 -18.29
CA TYR A 598 5.45 26.12 -18.16
C TYR A 598 4.86 25.66 -19.50
N ALA A 599 3.56 25.33 -19.53
CA ALA A 599 2.84 24.97 -20.74
C ALA A 599 2.22 26.22 -21.41
N PRO A 600 2.94 26.92 -22.31
CA PRO A 600 2.49 28.22 -22.84
C PRO A 600 1.23 28.14 -23.70
N TYR A 601 0.97 26.98 -24.29
CA TYR A 601 -0.21 26.77 -25.13
C TYR A 601 -1.53 26.91 -24.36
N LEU A 602 -1.51 26.83 -23.01
CA LEU A 602 -2.69 27.07 -22.18
C LEU A 602 -3.16 28.54 -22.23
N ASP A 603 -2.27 29.46 -22.60
CA ASP A 603 -2.59 30.88 -22.76
C ASP A 603 -2.94 31.23 -24.22
N TYR A 604 -2.94 30.27 -25.13
CA TYR A 604 -3.23 30.50 -26.55
C TYR A 604 -4.58 29.90 -26.94
N ARG A 605 -5.30 30.57 -27.84
CA ARG A 605 -6.61 30.11 -28.33
C ARG A 605 -6.49 29.50 -29.72
N PRO A 606 -7.40 28.61 -30.13
CA PRO A 606 -7.49 28.23 -31.54
C PRO A 606 -7.88 29.43 -32.42
N LEU A 607 -7.62 29.31 -33.73
CA LEU A 607 -8.18 30.23 -34.73
C LEU A 607 -9.71 30.21 -34.66
N ALA A 608 -10.33 31.39 -34.65
CA ALA A 608 -11.78 31.55 -34.60
C ALA A 608 -12.40 31.43 -36.01
N SER A 609 -13.68 31.05 -36.07
CA SER A 609 -14.43 31.02 -37.31
C SER A 609 -14.53 32.43 -37.91
N GLY A 610 -13.92 32.63 -39.08
CA GLY A 610 -13.86 33.94 -39.75
C GLY A 610 -12.47 34.60 -39.74
N GLU A 611 -11.51 34.07 -38.98
CA GLU A 611 -10.11 34.49 -39.08
C GLU A 611 -9.44 33.90 -40.34
N PRO A 612 -8.34 34.51 -40.82
CA PRO A 612 -7.59 34.01 -41.97
C PRO A 612 -7.27 32.52 -41.90
N THR A 613 -7.37 31.83 -43.04
CA THR A 613 -7.05 30.40 -43.10
C THR A 613 -5.56 30.15 -42.89
N LEU A 614 -5.22 28.91 -42.53
CA LEU A 614 -3.83 28.48 -42.34
C LEU A 614 -2.96 28.79 -43.57
N GLU A 615 -3.48 28.52 -44.77
CA GLU A 615 -2.77 28.76 -46.03
C GLU A 615 -2.49 30.26 -46.23
N ALA A 616 -3.44 31.12 -45.87
CA ALA A 616 -3.27 32.57 -45.94
C ALA A 616 -2.25 33.09 -44.93
N ILE A 617 -2.23 32.54 -43.71
CA ILE A 617 -1.25 32.89 -42.67
C ILE A 617 0.16 32.45 -43.10
N LEU A 618 0.32 31.22 -43.58
CA LEU A 618 1.62 30.71 -44.01
C LEU A 618 2.17 31.39 -45.27
N ALA A 619 1.30 31.96 -46.12
CA ALA A 619 1.71 32.71 -47.30
C ALA A 619 2.30 34.10 -46.98
N ARG A 620 2.18 34.58 -45.73
CA ARG A 620 2.72 35.86 -45.29
C ARG A 620 4.25 35.86 -45.25
N PRO A 621 4.93 36.97 -45.62
CA PRO A 621 6.39 37.08 -45.52
C PRO A 621 6.94 36.80 -44.12
N GLU A 622 6.19 37.17 -43.08
CA GLU A 622 6.54 36.95 -41.67
C GLU A 622 6.64 35.46 -41.31
N CYS A 623 6.01 34.57 -42.08
CA CYS A 623 6.10 33.12 -41.95
C CYS A 623 7.22 32.50 -42.82
N GLY A 624 7.90 33.27 -43.65
CA GLY A 624 8.86 32.76 -44.65
C GLY A 624 10.10 32.06 -44.06
N TRP A 625 10.40 32.28 -42.78
CA TRP A 625 11.48 31.59 -42.05
C TRP A 625 11.07 30.19 -41.56
N ILE A 626 9.78 29.86 -41.57
CA ILE A 626 9.24 28.59 -41.09
C ILE A 626 9.59 27.49 -42.09
N SER A 627 10.46 26.57 -41.66
CA SER A 627 10.98 25.49 -42.50
C SER A 627 11.02 24.17 -41.74
N ARG A 628 11.28 23.07 -42.46
CA ARG A 628 11.43 21.73 -41.88
C ARG A 628 12.67 21.59 -40.97
N GLU A 629 13.61 22.54 -41.02
CA GLU A 629 14.84 22.51 -40.22
C GLU A 629 14.64 23.06 -38.79
N LEU A 630 13.51 23.72 -38.52
CA LEU A 630 13.22 24.28 -37.20
C LEU A 630 13.13 23.22 -36.11
N GLU A 631 12.63 22.03 -36.45
CA GLU A 631 12.56 20.90 -35.52
C GLU A 631 13.96 20.50 -35.03
N LYS A 632 14.93 20.39 -35.94
CA LYS A 632 16.33 20.08 -35.59
C LYS A 632 16.95 21.18 -34.73
N LYS A 633 16.61 22.44 -35.00
CA LYS A 633 17.08 23.58 -34.22
C LYS A 633 16.54 23.57 -32.79
N ALA A 634 15.24 23.28 -32.62
CA ALA A 634 14.62 23.11 -31.32
C ALA A 634 15.25 21.95 -30.54
N LEU A 635 15.45 20.81 -31.21
CA LEU A 635 16.12 19.65 -30.63
C LEU A 635 17.55 19.96 -30.20
N GLY A 636 18.32 20.65 -31.05
CA GLY A 636 19.69 21.08 -30.75
C GLY A 636 19.77 21.95 -29.51
N HIS A 637 18.88 22.94 -29.38
CA HIS A 637 18.79 23.79 -28.19
C HIS A 637 18.40 23.00 -26.93
N ALA A 638 17.43 22.08 -27.04
CA ALA A 638 17.04 21.23 -25.91
C ALA A 638 18.22 20.37 -25.43
N VAL A 639 18.98 19.77 -26.34
CA VAL A 639 20.15 18.94 -26.01
C VAL A 639 21.27 19.75 -25.38
N SER A 640 21.55 20.96 -25.87
CA SER A 640 22.67 21.77 -25.39
C SER A 640 22.39 22.50 -24.07
N SER A 641 21.15 22.94 -23.84
CA SER A 641 20.81 23.82 -22.72
C SER A 641 19.89 23.17 -21.69
N VAL A 642 18.91 22.37 -22.11
CA VAL A 642 17.81 21.93 -21.22
C VAL A 642 18.05 20.52 -20.65
N VAL A 643 18.57 19.61 -21.47
CA VAL A 643 18.89 18.22 -21.08
C VAL A 643 19.92 18.16 -19.95
N PRO A 644 21.03 18.94 -19.95
CA PRO A 644 22.01 18.91 -18.87
C PRO A 644 21.44 19.33 -17.51
N GLU A 645 20.57 20.34 -17.48
CA GLU A 645 19.90 20.80 -16.26
C GLU A 645 18.98 19.72 -15.69
N HIS A 646 18.12 19.12 -16.53
CA HIS A 646 17.24 18.02 -16.12
C HIS A 646 18.06 16.83 -15.59
N LEU A 647 19.19 16.49 -16.23
CA LEU A 647 20.06 15.42 -15.78
C LEU A 647 20.70 15.72 -14.42
N ALA A 648 21.22 16.94 -14.22
CA ALA A 648 21.86 17.34 -12.98
C ALA A 648 20.88 17.29 -11.79
N GLU A 649 19.66 17.79 -11.99
CA GLU A 649 18.58 17.78 -11.00
C GLU A 649 18.24 16.34 -10.57
N VAL A 650 17.94 15.47 -11.53
CA VAL A 650 17.54 14.08 -11.26
C VAL A 650 18.69 13.29 -10.66
N ARG A 651 19.91 13.46 -11.18
CA ARG A 651 21.10 12.75 -10.69
C ARG A 651 21.39 13.10 -9.24
N THR A 652 21.34 14.37 -8.86
CA THR A 652 21.60 14.82 -7.48
C THR A 652 20.59 14.17 -6.51
N SER A 653 19.29 14.31 -6.80
CA SER A 653 18.23 13.74 -5.96
C SER A 653 18.33 12.22 -5.83
N LYS A 654 18.58 11.52 -6.95
CA LYS A 654 18.65 10.05 -6.97
C LYS A 654 19.88 9.50 -6.27
N ILE A 655 21.05 10.12 -6.45
CA ILE A 655 22.28 9.67 -5.79
C ILE A 655 22.15 9.77 -4.26
N ASP A 656 21.54 10.85 -3.76
CA ASP A 656 21.30 11.03 -2.32
C ASP A 656 20.34 9.97 -1.77
N LEU A 657 19.25 9.66 -2.51
CA LEU A 657 18.31 8.61 -2.14
C LEU A 657 18.97 7.22 -2.15
N ILE A 658 19.77 6.93 -3.19
CA ILE A 658 20.51 5.68 -3.32
C ILE A 658 21.48 5.52 -2.16
N ALA A 659 22.24 6.56 -1.80
CA ALA A 659 23.18 6.52 -0.67
C ALA A 659 22.48 6.25 0.67
N LYS A 660 21.30 6.87 0.91
CA LYS A 660 20.48 6.59 2.10
C LYS A 660 19.96 5.16 2.11
N THR A 661 19.47 4.68 0.97
CA THR A 661 18.97 3.32 0.81
C THR A 661 20.09 2.31 1.04
N GLU A 662 21.27 2.57 0.50
CA GLU A 662 22.47 1.75 0.68
C GLU A 662 22.83 1.64 2.16
N ALA A 663 22.88 2.76 2.89
CA ALA A 663 23.19 2.77 4.31
C ALA A 663 22.15 2.00 5.13
N ALA A 664 20.85 2.19 4.87
CA ALA A 664 19.78 1.52 5.59
C ALA A 664 19.72 0.00 5.30
N VAL A 665 19.94 -0.39 4.04
CA VAL A 665 20.00 -1.81 3.63
C VAL A 665 21.20 -2.49 4.26
N LYS A 666 22.39 -1.85 4.22
CA LYS A 666 23.59 -2.35 4.90
C LYS A 666 23.36 -2.50 6.39
N ASP A 667 22.88 -1.47 7.08
CA ASP A 667 22.66 -1.52 8.53
C ASP A 667 21.71 -2.67 8.91
N ARG A 668 20.57 -2.79 8.22
CA ARG A 668 19.58 -3.84 8.51
C ARG A 668 20.11 -5.24 8.19
N LEU A 669 20.57 -5.47 6.96
CA LEU A 669 20.98 -6.81 6.53
C LEU A 669 22.26 -7.25 7.24
N THR A 670 23.22 -6.37 7.49
CA THR A 670 24.43 -6.71 8.25
C THR A 670 24.08 -7.13 9.69
N LYS A 671 23.11 -6.47 10.35
CA LYS A 671 22.63 -6.90 11.66
C LYS A 671 21.99 -8.28 11.62
N GLU A 672 21.10 -8.53 10.65
CA GLU A 672 20.47 -9.85 10.46
C GLU A 672 21.51 -10.94 10.12
N ILE A 673 22.48 -10.65 9.24
CA ILE A 673 23.59 -11.56 8.89
C ILE A 673 24.42 -11.87 10.13
N THR A 674 24.85 -10.86 10.89
CA THR A 674 25.66 -11.04 12.10
C THR A 674 24.92 -11.91 13.13
N TYR A 675 23.61 -11.69 13.29
CA TYR A 675 22.77 -12.51 14.15
C TYR A 675 22.76 -13.99 13.70
N TRP A 676 22.46 -14.26 12.43
CA TRP A 676 22.41 -15.63 11.91
C TRP A 676 23.79 -16.30 11.86
N ASP A 677 24.87 -15.56 11.60
CA ASP A 677 26.25 -16.07 11.69
C ASP A 677 26.62 -16.45 13.13
N HIS A 678 26.26 -15.61 14.10
CA HIS A 678 26.47 -15.92 15.52
C HIS A 678 25.67 -17.17 15.91
N ARG A 679 24.39 -17.22 15.52
CA ARG A 679 23.52 -18.38 15.76
C ARG A 679 24.07 -19.65 15.13
N ALA A 680 24.58 -19.57 13.90
CA ALA A 680 25.21 -20.71 13.22
C ALA A 680 26.44 -21.23 13.99
N GLN A 681 27.26 -20.33 14.56
CA GLN A 681 28.43 -20.70 15.35
C GLN A 681 28.07 -21.27 16.72
N GLU A 682 27.02 -20.76 17.37
CA GLU A 682 26.44 -21.33 18.59
C GLU A 682 25.94 -22.75 18.33
N LEU A 683 25.11 -22.93 17.31
CA LEU A 683 24.57 -24.23 16.90
C LEU A 683 25.69 -25.21 16.56
N LYS A 684 26.72 -24.76 15.83
CA LYS A 684 27.90 -25.59 15.51
C LYS A 684 28.65 -26.04 16.77
N SER A 685 28.74 -25.17 17.77
CA SER A 685 29.40 -25.48 19.04
C SER A 685 28.56 -26.46 19.87
N GLN A 686 27.22 -26.36 19.82
CA GLN A 686 26.29 -27.33 20.42
C GLN A 686 26.35 -28.70 19.72
N GLU A 687 26.41 -28.72 18.38
CA GLU A 687 26.61 -29.92 17.57
C GLU A 687 27.94 -30.62 17.92
N GLN A 688 29.04 -29.85 18.01
CA GLN A 688 30.34 -30.37 18.42
C GLN A 688 30.34 -30.91 19.87
N ALA A 689 29.51 -30.34 20.74
CA ALA A 689 29.26 -30.84 22.09
C ALA A 689 28.34 -32.07 22.14
N GLY A 690 27.94 -32.62 20.98
CA GLY A 690 27.12 -33.83 20.87
C GLY A 690 25.60 -33.58 20.87
N LYS A 691 25.15 -32.32 20.97
CA LYS A 691 23.76 -31.92 20.79
C LYS A 691 23.46 -31.73 19.30
N VAL A 692 23.51 -32.81 18.54
CA VAL A 692 23.15 -32.79 17.11
C VAL A 692 21.67 -33.06 16.99
N ASN A 693 20.85 -32.05 17.12
CA ASN A 693 19.52 -31.99 16.53
C ASN A 693 19.09 -30.53 16.59
N ALA A 694 18.67 -30.05 15.43
CA ALA A 694 18.05 -28.78 15.07
C ALA A 694 17.66 -29.00 13.62
N ARG A 695 16.37 -28.97 13.27
CA ARG A 695 16.02 -28.79 11.85
C ARG A 695 16.72 -27.55 11.31
N LEU A 696 16.87 -26.53 12.16
CA LEU A 696 17.83 -25.46 11.95
C LEU A 696 19.25 -25.86 12.40
N ASN A 697 19.92 -26.75 11.67
CA ASN A 697 21.31 -27.07 11.97
C ASN A 697 22.24 -25.88 11.65
N SER A 698 23.49 -25.96 12.10
CA SER A 698 24.48 -24.92 11.84
C SER A 698 24.63 -24.62 10.34
N ASP A 699 24.45 -25.63 9.47
CA ASP A 699 24.44 -25.49 8.02
C ASP A 699 23.23 -24.71 7.49
N GLU A 700 22.03 -24.85 8.07
CA GLU A 700 20.83 -24.09 7.69
C GLU A 700 20.90 -22.64 8.16
N ALA A 701 21.30 -22.41 9.41
CA ALA A 701 21.58 -21.06 9.91
C ALA A 701 22.66 -20.37 9.06
N ARG A 702 23.69 -21.12 8.66
CA ARG A 702 24.73 -20.65 7.74
C ARG A 702 24.17 -20.37 6.34
N LYS A 703 23.35 -21.25 5.78
CA LYS A 703 22.65 -21.01 4.50
C LYS A 703 21.77 -19.77 4.56
N ARG A 704 21.14 -19.47 5.70
CA ARG A 704 20.36 -18.24 5.90
C ARG A 704 21.27 -17.02 5.92
N ALA A 705 22.40 -17.06 6.63
CA ALA A 705 23.41 -16.00 6.60
C ALA A 705 23.93 -15.78 5.17
N ASP A 706 24.30 -16.85 4.46
CA ASP A 706 24.75 -16.82 3.07
C ASP A 706 23.66 -16.27 2.13
N GLY A 707 22.39 -16.65 2.34
CA GLY A 707 21.24 -16.17 1.58
C GLY A 707 21.00 -14.67 1.81
N LEU A 708 21.12 -14.19 3.05
CA LEU A 708 21.06 -12.77 3.38
C LEU A 708 22.26 -12.01 2.81
N GLN A 709 23.44 -12.60 2.81
CA GLN A 709 24.64 -12.04 2.19
C GLN A 709 24.47 -11.95 0.66
N GLY A 710 23.91 -12.98 0.02
CA GLY A 710 23.52 -12.96 -1.39
C GLY A 710 22.46 -11.90 -1.69
N ARG A 711 21.46 -11.72 -0.82
CA ARG A 711 20.46 -10.63 -0.94
C ARG A 711 21.10 -9.26 -0.78
N LEU A 712 22.02 -9.09 0.16
CA LEU A 712 22.78 -7.86 0.34
C LEU A 712 23.60 -7.58 -0.92
N GLN A 713 24.39 -8.53 -1.39
CA GLN A 713 25.20 -8.40 -2.60
C GLN A 713 24.32 -8.05 -3.81
N LYS A 714 23.24 -8.79 -4.05
CA LYS A 714 22.30 -8.52 -5.14
C LYS A 714 21.73 -7.11 -5.04
N ARG A 715 21.26 -6.69 -3.85
CA ARG A 715 20.69 -5.35 -3.69
C ARG A 715 21.75 -4.26 -3.88
N MET A 716 22.99 -4.51 -3.47
CA MET A 716 24.12 -3.61 -3.70
C MET A 716 24.47 -3.50 -5.19
N GLU A 717 24.39 -4.60 -5.95
CA GLU A 717 24.56 -4.61 -7.41
C GLU A 717 23.42 -3.87 -8.11
N GLU A 718 22.18 -4.08 -7.69
CA GLU A 718 21.02 -3.29 -8.17
C GLU A 718 21.26 -1.80 -7.92
N LEU A 719 21.61 -1.38 -6.69
CA LEU A 719 21.88 0.02 -6.37
C LEU A 719 23.06 0.60 -7.17
N LYS A 720 24.08 -0.20 -7.52
CA LYS A 720 25.16 0.20 -8.44
C LYS A 720 24.63 0.50 -9.85
N LEU A 721 23.69 -0.31 -10.36
CA LEU A 721 23.03 -0.05 -11.63
C LEU A 721 22.13 1.19 -11.55
N GLU A 722 21.37 1.35 -10.47
CA GLU A 722 20.52 2.53 -10.23
C GLU A 722 21.34 3.84 -10.19
N ARG A 723 22.62 3.76 -9.78
CA ARG A 723 23.55 4.91 -9.73
C ARG A 723 24.06 5.34 -11.11
N GLN A 724 23.98 4.47 -12.10
CA GLN A 724 24.40 4.76 -13.48
C GLN A 724 23.24 5.44 -14.21
N ILE A 725 23.21 6.78 -14.17
CA ILE A 725 22.10 7.59 -14.69
C ILE A 725 22.53 8.31 -15.98
N TYR A 726 21.75 8.15 -17.05
CA TYR A 726 22.02 8.71 -18.37
C TYR A 726 20.75 9.29 -19.02
N PRO A 727 20.88 10.43 -19.73
CA PRO A 727 19.76 11.03 -20.45
C PRO A 727 19.51 10.28 -21.78
N LEU A 728 18.26 10.25 -22.21
CA LEU A 728 17.89 9.90 -23.59
C LEU A 728 17.82 11.16 -24.46
N PRO A 729 18.06 11.05 -25.78
CA PRO A 729 17.77 12.15 -26.68
C PRO A 729 16.31 12.60 -26.55
N PRO A 730 16.01 13.91 -26.49
CA PRO A 730 14.64 14.38 -26.50
C PRO A 730 13.93 13.98 -27.79
N VAL A 731 12.63 13.72 -27.70
CA VAL A 731 11.78 13.33 -28.83
C VAL A 731 10.77 14.44 -29.06
N VAL A 732 10.71 14.98 -30.28
CA VAL A 732 9.68 15.96 -30.64
C VAL A 732 8.34 15.25 -30.77
N LEU A 733 7.36 15.71 -29.99
CA LEU A 733 6.01 15.15 -30.00
C LEU A 733 5.08 15.92 -30.95
N GLY A 734 5.38 17.19 -31.19
CA GLY A 734 4.76 18.00 -32.24
C GLY A 734 5.14 19.47 -32.11
N GLY A 735 4.50 20.29 -32.95
CA GLY A 735 4.79 21.71 -33.06
C GLY A 735 3.52 22.52 -33.26
N VAL A 736 3.57 23.77 -32.80
CA VAL A 736 2.48 24.74 -32.89
C VAL A 736 3.02 26.01 -33.52
N LEU A 737 2.32 26.50 -34.55
CA LEU A 737 2.49 27.87 -35.03
C LEU A 737 1.70 28.80 -34.11
N VAL A 738 2.42 29.69 -33.43
CA VAL A 738 1.84 30.72 -32.57
C VAL A 738 1.74 32.02 -33.37
N VAL A 739 0.51 32.45 -33.61
CA VAL A 739 0.18 33.63 -34.41
C VAL A 739 -0.19 34.79 -33.47
N PRO A 740 0.49 35.94 -33.53
CA PRO A 740 0.10 37.13 -32.79
C PRO A 740 -1.26 37.64 -33.23
N ALA A 741 -2.06 38.16 -32.29
CA ALA A 741 -3.30 38.85 -32.62
C ALA A 741 -3.07 40.07 -33.54
N GLY A 742 -1.94 40.77 -33.39
CA GLY A 742 -1.57 41.88 -34.26
C GLY A 742 -1.44 41.50 -35.74
N LEU A 743 -0.84 40.34 -36.04
CA LEU A 743 -0.72 39.83 -37.42
C LEU A 743 -2.10 39.54 -38.02
N LEU A 744 -2.99 38.88 -37.27
CA LEU A 744 -4.35 38.59 -37.75
C LEU A 744 -5.15 39.87 -38.01
N ALA A 745 -5.00 40.86 -37.13
CA ALA A 745 -5.65 42.16 -37.27
C ALA A 745 -5.18 42.93 -38.52
N GLU A 746 -3.87 42.89 -38.80
CA GLU A 746 -3.29 43.45 -40.02
C GLU A 746 -3.85 42.75 -41.27
N MET A 747 -3.90 41.41 -41.26
CA MET A 747 -4.46 40.61 -42.35
C MET A 747 -5.95 40.86 -42.59
N ALA A 748 -6.71 41.16 -41.53
CA ALA A 748 -8.12 41.48 -41.60
C ALA A 748 -8.40 42.94 -42.01
N GLY A 749 -7.36 43.75 -42.27
CA GLY A 749 -7.51 45.17 -42.60
C GLY A 749 -8.04 46.03 -41.45
N CYS A 750 -8.02 45.48 -40.22
CA CYS A 750 -8.46 46.12 -38.99
C CYS A 750 -7.29 46.17 -38.01
N PRO A 751 -6.19 46.89 -38.31
CA PRO A 751 -5.02 46.91 -37.44
C PRO A 751 -5.44 47.32 -36.04
N ILE A 752 -5.14 46.47 -35.05
CA ILE A 752 -5.34 46.79 -33.65
C ILE A 752 -4.55 48.08 -33.41
N ALA A 753 -5.23 49.15 -32.99
CA ALA A 753 -4.55 50.36 -32.56
C ALA A 753 -3.61 49.95 -31.45
N ILE A 754 -2.31 49.92 -31.72
CA ILE A 754 -1.27 49.68 -30.72
C ILE A 754 -1.46 50.82 -29.72
N PRO A 755 -2.01 50.59 -28.51
CA PRO A 755 -1.78 51.57 -27.46
C PRO A 755 -0.25 51.60 -27.36
N PRO A 756 0.41 52.77 -27.34
CA PRO A 756 1.85 52.77 -27.16
C PRO A 756 2.12 51.90 -25.94
N VAL A 757 2.78 50.75 -26.12
CA VAL A 757 3.38 50.03 -25.00
C VAL A 757 4.52 50.96 -24.61
N SER A 758 4.18 51.99 -23.84
CA SER A 758 5.18 52.90 -23.36
C SER A 758 6.13 52.05 -22.51
N PRO A 759 7.44 52.32 -22.57
CA PRO A 759 8.41 51.80 -21.60
C PRO A 759 7.91 51.90 -20.14
N ASP A 760 6.99 52.82 -19.89
CA ASP A 760 6.25 53.06 -18.66
C ASP A 760 5.39 51.89 -18.15
N VAL A 761 4.79 51.05 -19.01
CA VAL A 761 3.96 49.91 -18.53
C VAL A 761 4.82 48.76 -18.00
N GLN A 762 5.92 48.43 -18.68
CA GLN A 762 6.90 47.47 -18.17
C GLN A 762 7.66 48.03 -16.97
N ALA A 763 8.03 49.31 -17.00
CA ALA A 763 8.64 49.99 -15.86
C ALA A 763 7.70 50.03 -14.64
N ALA A 764 6.40 50.22 -14.83
CA ALA A 764 5.41 50.18 -13.76
C ALA A 764 5.21 48.77 -13.18
N ALA A 765 5.23 47.73 -14.01
CA ALA A 765 5.18 46.34 -13.54
C ALA A 765 6.44 45.97 -12.73
N ALA A 766 7.63 46.33 -13.22
CA ALA A 766 8.88 46.13 -12.49
C ALA A 766 8.92 46.93 -11.19
N ARG A 767 8.44 48.19 -11.19
CA ARG A 767 8.29 49.01 -9.99
C ARG A 767 7.33 48.39 -8.99
N ALA A 768 6.19 47.87 -9.46
CA ALA A 768 5.22 47.19 -8.60
C ALA A 768 5.83 45.96 -7.92
N ARG A 769 6.59 45.13 -8.65
CA ARG A 769 7.28 43.97 -8.05
C ARG A 769 8.33 44.37 -7.03
N ALA A 770 9.15 45.38 -7.33
CA ALA A 770 10.16 45.88 -6.40
C ALA A 770 9.53 46.32 -5.07
N ILE A 771 8.41 47.05 -5.12
CA ILE A 771 7.63 47.45 -3.94
C ILE A 771 7.17 46.23 -3.14
N VAL A 772 6.59 45.21 -3.80
CA VAL A 772 6.11 43.99 -3.13
C VAL A 772 7.26 43.20 -2.50
N ILE A 773 8.43 43.13 -3.13
CA ILE A 773 9.63 42.51 -2.58
C ILE A 773 10.08 43.21 -1.29
N GLU A 774 10.10 44.54 -1.27
CA GLU A 774 10.44 45.31 -0.07
C GLU A 774 9.45 45.05 1.06
N ILE A 775 8.14 45.08 0.75
CA ILE A 775 7.08 44.79 1.74
C ILE A 775 7.23 43.38 2.33
N GLU A 776 7.47 42.36 1.50
CA GLU A 776 7.65 40.99 2.00
C GLU A 776 8.89 40.86 2.91
N ARG A 777 9.98 41.59 2.62
CA ARG A 777 11.16 41.65 3.52
C ARG A 777 10.83 42.33 4.85
N ASP A 778 10.07 43.43 4.82
CA ASP A 778 9.66 44.15 6.02
C ASP A 778 8.72 43.31 6.90
N LEU A 779 7.91 42.43 6.29
CA LEU A 779 7.09 41.43 6.98
C LEU A 779 7.91 40.24 7.54
N GLY A 780 9.22 40.21 7.31
CA GLY A 780 10.13 39.17 7.80
C GLY A 780 10.19 37.92 6.92
N PHE A 781 9.75 38.00 5.66
CA PHE A 781 9.86 36.93 4.69
C PHE A 781 11.11 37.09 3.79
N ASP A 782 11.45 36.04 3.04
CA ASP A 782 12.62 35.98 2.15
C ASP A 782 12.17 35.86 0.67
N PRO A 783 11.84 37.00 0.00
CA PRO A 783 11.33 37.03 -1.37
C PRO A 783 12.40 36.98 -2.46
N THR A 784 12.10 36.26 -3.53
CA THR A 784 12.88 36.13 -4.77
C THR A 784 12.01 36.44 -5.98
N ASP A 785 12.48 37.32 -6.87
CA ASP A 785 11.81 37.61 -8.16
C ASP A 785 11.92 36.41 -9.10
N ARG A 786 10.79 36.04 -9.73
CA ARG A 786 10.57 34.88 -10.59
C ARG A 786 9.79 35.22 -11.88
N GLU A 787 9.61 36.50 -12.21
CA GLU A 787 8.82 36.93 -13.39
C GLU A 787 9.32 36.27 -14.69
N LEU A 788 10.65 36.21 -14.88
CA LEU A 788 11.26 35.75 -16.13
C LEU A 788 11.05 34.25 -16.37
N GLU A 789 10.86 33.47 -15.30
CA GLU A 789 10.59 32.05 -15.36
C GLU A 789 9.13 31.73 -15.72
N LYS A 790 8.21 32.71 -15.62
CA LYS A 790 6.78 32.60 -15.95
C LYS A 790 6.09 31.40 -15.30
N PHE A 791 6.32 31.20 -14.00
CA PHE A 791 5.73 30.08 -13.27
C PHE A 791 4.22 30.20 -13.02
N GLY A 792 3.58 31.32 -13.40
CA GLY A 792 2.20 31.65 -13.05
C GLY A 792 2.09 32.52 -11.79
N TYR A 793 3.23 33.02 -11.32
CA TYR A 793 3.40 34.04 -10.27
C TYR A 793 4.71 34.79 -10.54
N ASP A 794 4.88 35.96 -9.93
CA ASP A 794 6.04 36.84 -10.13
C ASP A 794 7.08 36.74 -9.01
N ILE A 795 6.69 36.45 -7.76
CA ILE A 795 7.59 36.42 -6.60
C ILE A 795 7.36 35.13 -5.79
N GLU A 796 8.45 34.41 -5.49
CA GLU A 796 8.46 33.32 -4.50
C GLU A 796 8.99 33.88 -3.17
N SER A 797 8.20 33.86 -2.10
CA SER A 797 8.56 34.41 -0.79
C SER A 797 8.60 33.33 0.29
N ARG A 798 9.80 33.01 0.78
CA ARG A 798 10.02 31.97 1.80
C ARG A 798 9.64 32.48 3.18
N VAL A 799 8.95 31.62 3.96
CA VAL A 799 8.65 31.87 5.37
C VAL A 799 9.73 31.22 6.25
N PRO A 800 10.63 32.01 6.89
CA PRO A 800 11.76 31.48 7.64
C PRO A 800 11.36 30.47 8.73
N GLY A 801 12.14 29.39 8.88
CA GLY A 801 11.95 28.38 9.94
C GLY A 801 10.74 27.45 9.78
N THR A 802 9.91 27.61 8.75
CA THR A 802 8.72 26.76 8.54
C THR A 802 8.86 25.78 7.38
N GLY A 803 9.67 26.14 6.36
CA GLY A 803 9.75 25.46 5.07
C GLY A 803 8.54 25.71 4.15
N LYS A 804 7.69 26.70 4.47
CA LYS A 804 6.58 27.14 3.62
C LYS A 804 7.01 28.22 2.63
N LEU A 805 6.36 28.27 1.47
CA LEU A 805 6.54 29.27 0.43
C LEU A 805 5.21 30.01 0.19
N ARG A 806 5.29 31.32 -0.08
CA ARG A 806 4.20 32.15 -0.58
C ARG A 806 4.45 32.44 -2.06
N PHE A 807 3.40 32.37 -2.88
CA PHE A 807 3.49 32.60 -4.32
C PHE A 807 2.71 33.86 -4.66
N ILE A 808 3.37 34.90 -5.16
CA ILE A 808 2.79 36.22 -5.29
C ILE A 808 2.79 36.65 -6.75
N GLU A 809 1.61 36.89 -7.30
CA GLU A 809 1.42 37.50 -8.62
C GLU A 809 1.20 39.00 -8.45
N VAL A 810 1.92 39.83 -9.21
CA VAL A 810 1.93 41.28 -9.01
C VAL A 810 1.29 42.01 -10.18
N LYS A 811 0.23 42.78 -9.90
CA LYS A 811 -0.43 43.63 -10.90
C LYS A 811 -0.34 45.10 -10.49
N GLY A 812 0.44 45.88 -11.24
CA GLY A 812 0.49 47.33 -11.12
C GLY A 812 -0.65 48.00 -11.91
N ARG A 813 -1.46 48.86 -11.27
CA ARG A 813 -2.53 49.62 -11.92
C ARG A 813 -2.60 51.06 -11.42
N VAL A 814 -2.97 51.97 -12.30
CA VAL A 814 -3.33 53.34 -11.91
C VAL A 814 -4.66 53.35 -11.18
N THR A 815 -4.81 54.26 -10.22
CA THR A 815 -6.07 54.45 -9.48
C THR A 815 -7.24 54.65 -10.45
N GLY A 816 -8.31 53.86 -10.31
CA GLY A 816 -9.50 53.94 -11.16
C GLY A 816 -9.51 53.06 -12.42
N ALA A 817 -8.56 52.13 -12.57
CA ALA A 817 -8.62 51.11 -13.62
C ALA A 817 -9.90 50.25 -13.52
N ALA A 818 -10.51 49.90 -14.65
CA ALA A 818 -11.75 49.12 -14.65
C ALA A 818 -11.53 47.63 -14.32
N THR A 819 -10.44 47.03 -14.82
CA THR A 819 -10.23 45.58 -14.73
C THR A 819 -8.77 45.17 -14.52
N ILE A 820 -8.57 44.00 -13.90
CA ILE A 820 -7.30 43.26 -13.91
C ILE A 820 -7.47 42.00 -14.77
N THR A 821 -6.56 41.83 -15.73
CA THR A 821 -6.49 40.62 -16.56
C THR A 821 -5.57 39.60 -15.91
N MET A 822 -6.06 38.36 -15.78
CA MET A 822 -5.30 37.22 -15.27
C MET A 822 -5.22 36.14 -16.33
N THR A 823 -4.05 35.55 -16.50
CA THR A 823 -3.85 34.45 -17.46
C THR A 823 -4.43 33.14 -16.93
N LYS A 824 -4.71 32.20 -17.84
CA LYS A 824 -5.16 30.86 -17.43
C LYS A 824 -4.13 30.22 -16.52
N ASN A 825 -2.84 30.29 -16.86
CA ASN A 825 -1.77 29.73 -16.04
C ASN A 825 -1.73 30.32 -14.62
N GLU A 826 -1.86 31.65 -14.47
CA GLU A 826 -1.92 32.31 -13.15
C GLU A 826 -3.11 31.84 -12.30
N ILE A 827 -4.30 31.73 -12.93
CA ILE A 827 -5.51 31.28 -12.24
C ILE A 827 -5.36 29.80 -11.81
N LEU A 828 -4.84 28.95 -12.68
CA LEU A 828 -4.60 27.53 -12.36
C LEU A 828 -3.55 27.36 -11.26
N TYR A 829 -2.49 28.17 -11.26
CA TYR A 829 -1.50 28.11 -10.19
C TYR A 829 -2.12 28.50 -8.83
N SER A 830 -2.92 29.57 -8.81
CA SER A 830 -3.66 30.00 -7.63
C SER A 830 -4.59 28.91 -7.09
N LEU A 831 -5.29 28.19 -7.96
CA LEU A 831 -6.21 27.12 -7.56
C LEU A 831 -5.50 25.86 -7.05
N ASN A 832 -4.24 25.62 -7.45
CA ASN A 832 -3.40 24.54 -6.91
C ASN A 832 -2.90 24.82 -5.48
N LYS A 833 -2.62 26.10 -5.17
CA LYS A 833 -2.11 26.56 -3.88
C LYS A 833 -2.93 27.73 -3.34
N PRO A 834 -4.24 27.53 -3.06
CA PRO A 834 -5.14 28.64 -2.75
C PRO A 834 -4.75 29.38 -1.46
N GLU A 835 -4.23 28.67 -0.46
CA GLU A 835 -3.84 29.30 0.83
C GLU A 835 -2.51 30.07 0.76
N ASP A 836 -1.61 29.66 -0.13
CA ASP A 836 -0.25 30.22 -0.24
C ASP A 836 -0.12 31.23 -1.40
N PHE A 837 -1.11 31.29 -2.29
CA PHE A 837 -1.14 32.23 -3.42
C PHE A 837 -1.75 33.59 -3.05
N ILE A 838 -1.08 34.65 -3.48
CA ILE A 838 -1.46 36.04 -3.23
C ILE A 838 -1.46 36.82 -4.54
N LEU A 839 -2.56 37.51 -4.85
CA LEU A 839 -2.56 38.55 -5.87
C LEU A 839 -2.24 39.88 -5.20
N ALA A 840 -1.03 40.39 -5.42
CA ALA A 840 -0.59 41.69 -4.93
C ALA A 840 -0.92 42.78 -5.97
N ILE A 841 -1.81 43.68 -5.60
CA ILE A 841 -2.24 44.80 -6.42
C ILE A 841 -1.50 46.05 -5.93
N VAL A 842 -0.68 46.63 -6.81
CA VAL A 842 -0.01 47.91 -6.53
C VAL A 842 -0.77 49.01 -7.26
N GLU A 843 -1.52 49.80 -6.49
CA GLU A 843 -2.30 50.94 -6.95
C GLU A 843 -1.44 52.20 -6.92
N PHE A 844 -1.17 52.79 -8.09
CA PHE A 844 -0.43 54.05 -8.20
C PHE A 844 -1.38 55.24 -8.12
N VAL A 845 -1.14 56.13 -7.14
CA VAL A 845 -1.89 57.37 -6.87
C VAL A 845 -0.99 58.55 -7.29
N GLY A 846 -0.90 58.83 -8.60
CA GLY A 846 0.07 59.78 -9.16
C GLY A 846 1.50 59.20 -9.30
N ASP A 847 2.49 60.05 -9.59
CA ASP A 847 3.84 59.59 -10.01
C ASP A 847 4.73 59.00 -8.89
N ALA A 848 4.41 59.29 -7.62
CA ALA A 848 5.27 58.94 -6.47
C ALA A 848 4.58 58.22 -5.30
N MET A 849 3.25 58.22 -5.22
CA MET A 849 2.50 57.58 -4.13
C MET A 849 1.88 56.28 -4.62
N HIS A 850 1.97 55.22 -3.81
CA HIS A 850 1.38 53.92 -4.12
C HIS A 850 0.68 53.32 -2.90
N ARG A 851 -0.28 52.43 -3.15
CA ARG A 851 -0.94 51.60 -2.14
C ARG A 851 -0.83 50.15 -2.57
N VAL A 852 -0.56 49.26 -1.63
CA VAL A 852 -0.45 47.82 -1.90
C VAL A 852 -1.57 47.08 -1.20
N HIS A 853 -2.24 46.24 -1.97
CA HIS A 853 -3.41 45.49 -1.53
C HIS A 853 -3.16 44.01 -1.84
N TYR A 854 -3.35 43.13 -0.86
CA TYR A 854 -3.18 41.69 -1.02
C TYR A 854 -4.54 41.01 -1.09
N VAL A 855 -4.82 40.33 -2.20
CA VAL A 855 -6.02 39.49 -2.34
C VAL A 855 -5.60 38.03 -2.19
N ARG A 856 -6.03 37.41 -1.09
CA ARG A 856 -5.81 35.98 -0.82
C ARG A 856 -6.96 35.16 -1.41
N GLN A 857 -6.66 33.95 -1.89
CA GLN A 857 -7.62 33.10 -2.62
C GLN A 857 -8.41 33.90 -3.69
N PRO A 858 -7.72 34.61 -4.59
CA PRO A 858 -8.36 35.57 -5.50
C PRO A 858 -9.41 34.89 -6.40
N PHE A 859 -9.16 33.64 -6.81
CA PHE A 859 -10.00 32.89 -7.73
C PHE A 859 -10.61 31.65 -7.08
N ARG A 860 -11.82 31.30 -7.50
CA ARG A 860 -12.57 30.13 -6.97
C ARG A 860 -13.01 29.14 -8.05
N ARG A 861 -12.80 29.48 -9.33
CA ARG A 861 -13.24 28.68 -10.47
C ARG A 861 -12.20 28.77 -11.59
N GLU A 862 -11.98 27.66 -12.27
CA GLU A 862 -11.13 27.60 -13.46
C GLU A 862 -11.79 28.31 -14.66
N PRO A 863 -11.00 28.93 -15.56
CA PRO A 863 -11.50 29.37 -16.85
C PRO A 863 -11.95 28.18 -17.70
N ASP A 864 -12.99 28.36 -18.54
CA ASP A 864 -13.45 27.32 -19.45
C ASP A 864 -12.32 26.87 -20.42
N PHE A 865 -12.45 25.68 -21.01
CA PHE A 865 -11.36 25.04 -21.78
C PHE A 865 -10.74 25.96 -22.85
N GLY A 866 -11.55 26.70 -23.61
CA GLY A 866 -11.09 27.63 -24.65
C GLY A 866 -10.70 29.03 -24.17
N VAL A 867 -10.83 29.34 -22.87
CA VAL A 867 -10.52 30.66 -22.31
C VAL A 867 -9.05 30.72 -21.89
N THR A 868 -8.33 31.73 -22.40
CA THR A 868 -6.89 31.91 -22.17
C THR A 868 -6.57 32.96 -21.11
N SER A 869 -7.50 33.87 -20.84
CA SER A 869 -7.39 34.88 -19.80
C SER A 869 -8.78 35.34 -19.37
N VAL A 870 -8.89 35.86 -18.15
CA VAL A 870 -10.14 36.37 -17.58
C VAL A 870 -9.89 37.79 -17.06
N ASN A 871 -10.80 38.71 -17.40
CA ASN A 871 -10.83 40.05 -16.83
C ASN A 871 -11.69 40.05 -15.58
N TYR A 872 -11.11 40.46 -14.46
CA TYR A 872 -11.80 40.65 -13.19
C TYR A 872 -12.02 42.13 -12.92
N ASP A 873 -13.17 42.47 -12.33
CA ASP A 873 -13.47 43.84 -11.92
C ASP A 873 -12.49 44.29 -10.83
N PHE A 874 -11.88 45.46 -11.06
CA PHE A 874 -10.84 45.98 -10.16
C PHE A 874 -11.41 46.36 -8.79
N ALA A 875 -12.61 46.94 -8.73
CA ALA A 875 -13.25 47.35 -7.50
C ALA A 875 -13.69 46.14 -6.66
N GLU A 876 -14.18 45.08 -7.30
CA GLU A 876 -14.54 43.83 -6.63
C GLU A 876 -13.31 43.15 -5.98
N LEU A 877 -12.17 43.14 -6.69
CA LEU A 877 -10.92 42.60 -6.14
C LEU A 877 -10.42 43.42 -4.94
N LEU A 878 -10.46 44.76 -5.03
CA LEU A 878 -10.08 45.65 -3.92
C LEU A 878 -10.99 45.50 -2.70
N ALA A 879 -12.30 45.27 -2.90
CA ALA A 879 -13.23 45.04 -1.79
C ALA A 879 -12.90 43.77 -0.98
N ARG A 880 -12.20 42.81 -1.59
CA ARG A 880 -11.73 41.57 -0.97
C ARG A 880 -10.27 41.66 -0.51
N ALA A 881 -9.59 42.77 -0.77
CA ALA A 881 -8.18 42.92 -0.48
C ALA A 881 -7.94 43.29 0.98
N GLU A 882 -6.81 42.85 1.49
CA GLU A 882 -6.31 43.15 2.83
C GLU A 882 -5.00 43.93 2.74
N ALA A 883 -4.63 44.61 3.82
CA ALA A 883 -3.29 45.16 3.95
C ALA A 883 -2.25 44.02 3.97
N PRO A 884 -1.04 44.23 3.41
CA PRO A 884 0.03 43.23 3.45
C PRO A 884 0.32 42.80 4.89
N ARG A 885 0.33 41.48 5.11
CA ARG A 885 0.59 40.83 6.40
C ARG A 885 1.16 39.42 6.24
#